data_AF-A0A7Z9RXH5-F1
#
_entry.id   AF-A0A7Z9RXH5-F1
#
_cell.length_a   1.000
_cell.length_b   1.000
_cell.length_c   1.000
_cell.angle_alpha   90.00
_cell.angle_beta   90.00
_cell.angle_gamma   90.00
#
_symmetry.space_group_name_H-M   'P 1'
#
loop_
_entity.id
_entity.type
_entity.pdbx_description
1 polymer ?
#
loop_
_entity_poly.entity_id
_entity_poly.type
_entity_poly.pdbx_seq_one_letter_code
_entity_poly.pdbx_strand_id
1 'polypeptide(L)'
;MRKRDLVALQVFSLFVALLFTSGLQAQLLDSDDFESYAVGSTIAGQGAWQTWDYAPGVDSTVENTFLNTTGTTTGANGNVLELTPNDDIVRTFGGLTSGAFTFTSETYIPSGQAGDYYFILLNTYDGSGSGYNWSGQMHMADSTGNVNADNVSGGGGTFGITTIVYDAWVEVRAEVDLDANLYQAFYNNVQIVTDGLWSNGLNAMQCLDLYNTGNPGVFYYDNVEIICTANCTCLPFDVFDIEIDCLTNDVTLNWTSFLNIPGGYPNGIEVLRGGVSIANLAGDASTYTDVAAPLGLLQYQLIGDCGGGETTSAAAEVACTGACPPVGTAGDECCDAQPAISGANLFDTTGSTDSPDPVDGLQCTGTFLGGFFQDMWFTYTAQSNSFLHVSACNTFDTDIAVYEAGVNCGTKTQVACNGDDVGGPCGVSSDLTFACTAGTDYIIRIGGWSVTDNGIGDLIIEELCDFGLSGLIAVVDCSNGDVSLSWNNAGFSNYDILRDGIAIATGLPFGTTSYNDLAVSPGPHTYGIVGNCATQGTAVVTEVSVNVQGAGGFSDLIVVGETPSGVDSSLALQTAMTNAGIFFDILPGGPGDIPCLTDASLERIWYLGGTYPSNRALNDADGTALVTAQQAGKNIYVESGDAWGFDAVTPFNAIDGVSETGIVDGDDTLLVMDGLDSLLGLDMSDLQDIAYTQDQAGSEWTDRLLPATTDSLGSAAALIWQEDVQGYGIGVYYDTDNGGKVMCQSWEFGGFGGDQDDLLARILSVLGGAPPVGPTFGRGDCNADGSFNIADAIFLLAALFSGGTPGTCTDACDSNDDGSVNIADAIYALAALFSGGPPPANPSPGTCGEDLTTDSIDCASFAPCP
;
A
#
# COMPACT_ATOMS: atom_id res chain seq x y z
N MET A 1 -63.56 30.90 -2.72
CA MET A 1 -64.04 32.16 -3.36
C MET A 1 -62.84 33.08 -3.46
N ARG A 2 -62.22 33.20 -4.66
CA ARG A 2 -62.16 34.42 -5.51
C ARG A 2 -61.59 35.64 -4.75
N LYS A 3 -60.60 36.42 -5.20
CA LYS A 3 -59.86 36.60 -6.48
C LYS A 3 -58.96 37.85 -6.25
N ARG A 4 -57.69 37.90 -6.67
CA ARG A 4 -57.03 38.84 -7.65
C ARG A 4 -55.58 39.12 -7.21
N ASP A 5 -54.55 38.76 -7.98
CA ASP A 5 -53.98 39.34 -9.22
C ASP A 5 -52.87 40.39 -8.96
N LEU A 6 -51.61 39.96 -9.13
CA LEU A 6 -50.51 40.49 -9.97
C LEU A 6 -50.11 42.01 -9.96
N VAL A 7 -48.80 42.21 -9.67
CA VAL A 7 -47.75 42.98 -10.42
C VAL A 7 -47.43 44.46 -10.11
N ALA A 8 -46.11 44.70 -10.08
CA ALA A 8 -45.28 45.92 -10.29
C ALA A 8 -44.73 46.60 -9.01
N LEU A 9 -43.45 46.41 -8.62
CA LEU A 9 -42.17 46.89 -9.19
C LEU A 9 -41.74 48.29 -8.65
N GLN A 10 -40.64 48.26 -7.88
CA GLN A 10 -39.53 49.24 -7.80
C GLN A 10 -39.57 50.50 -6.89
N VAL A 11 -38.50 50.56 -6.06
CA VAL A 11 -37.65 51.72 -5.66
C VAL A 11 -37.90 52.36 -4.28
N PHE A 12 -37.05 51.93 -3.33
CA PHE A 12 -36.23 52.68 -2.37
C PHE A 12 -36.79 53.87 -1.57
N SER A 13 -36.74 53.72 -0.24
CA SER A 13 -36.09 54.60 0.77
C SER A 13 -36.96 54.80 2.01
N LEU A 14 -36.50 54.35 3.19
CA LEU A 14 -35.96 55.23 4.24
C LEU A 14 -35.75 54.44 5.54
N PHE A 15 -34.48 54.16 5.82
CA PHE A 15 -33.94 53.89 7.16
C PHE A 15 -34.19 55.10 8.07
N VAL A 16 -34.79 54.90 9.25
CA VAL A 16 -34.32 55.50 10.52
C VAL A 16 -34.74 54.57 11.68
N ALA A 17 -33.74 53.87 12.19
CA ALA A 17 -33.44 53.56 13.59
C ALA A 17 -34.59 53.47 14.62
N LEU A 18 -34.76 52.27 15.18
CA LEU A 18 -35.04 52.09 16.61
C LEU A 18 -34.17 50.96 17.18
N LEU A 19 -33.31 51.37 18.12
CA LEU A 19 -32.78 50.62 19.27
C LEU A 19 -31.64 49.61 19.02
N PHE A 20 -30.43 50.12 19.29
CA PHE A 20 -29.18 49.39 19.47
C PHE A 20 -29.29 48.38 20.63
N THR A 21 -29.46 47.11 20.28
CA THR A 21 -28.63 46.03 20.83
C THR A 21 -27.64 45.68 19.74
N SER A 22 -26.33 45.70 20.02
CA SER A 22 -25.29 45.17 19.15
C SER A 22 -25.49 43.65 19.06
N GLY A 23 -26.40 43.22 18.16
CA GLY A 23 -26.52 41.84 17.76
C GLY A 23 -25.34 41.49 16.87
N LEU A 24 -24.63 40.41 17.21
CA LEU A 24 -23.60 39.79 16.39
C LEU A 24 -24.10 39.66 14.95
N GLN A 25 -23.41 40.30 14.01
CA GLN A 25 -23.61 40.08 12.58
C GLN A 25 -22.49 39.14 12.14
N ALA A 26 -22.83 38.05 11.45
CA ALA A 26 -21.84 37.15 10.86
C ALA A 26 -20.94 37.94 9.90
N GLN A 27 -19.64 37.64 9.93
CA GLN A 27 -18.60 38.39 9.23
C GLN A 27 -17.78 37.42 8.36
N LEU A 28 -17.78 37.64 7.03
CA LEU A 28 -16.91 36.91 6.10
C LEU A 28 -15.45 37.28 6.37
N LEU A 29 -14.59 36.28 6.54
CA LEU A 29 -13.17 36.42 6.88
C LEU A 29 -12.26 36.10 5.70
N ASP A 30 -12.51 34.96 5.05
CA ASP A 30 -11.80 34.51 3.88
C ASP A 30 -12.80 33.97 2.86
N SER A 31 -12.46 34.12 1.58
CA SER A 31 -13.25 33.58 0.50
C SER A 31 -12.41 33.35 -0.75
N ASP A 32 -12.71 32.29 -1.47
CA ASP A 32 -12.21 32.05 -2.81
C ASP A 32 -13.35 31.56 -3.71
N ASP A 33 -13.70 32.38 -4.70
CA ASP A 33 -14.69 32.06 -5.74
C ASP A 33 -14.02 31.52 -7.02
N PHE A 34 -12.69 31.35 -7.01
CA PHE A 34 -11.86 30.90 -8.13
C PHE A 34 -11.92 31.76 -9.41
N GLU A 35 -12.62 32.88 -9.38
CA GLU A 35 -12.88 33.71 -10.56
C GLU A 35 -11.65 34.52 -11.00
N SER A 36 -10.69 34.71 -10.11
CA SER A 36 -9.45 35.44 -10.40
C SER A 36 -8.40 34.62 -11.14
N TYR A 37 -8.52 33.28 -11.15
CA TYR A 37 -7.50 32.39 -11.70
C TYR A 37 -7.73 32.10 -13.18
N ALA A 38 -6.66 31.76 -13.88
CA ALA A 38 -6.73 31.40 -15.29
C ALA A 38 -7.29 29.98 -15.46
N VAL A 39 -8.28 29.81 -16.33
CA VAL A 39 -8.79 28.48 -16.70
C VAL A 39 -7.67 27.63 -17.29
N GLY A 40 -7.54 26.39 -16.83
CA GLY A 40 -6.49 25.43 -17.18
C GLY A 40 -5.18 25.64 -16.44
N SER A 41 -5.12 26.56 -15.47
CA SER A 41 -3.97 26.67 -14.55
C SER A 41 -4.14 25.74 -13.36
N THR A 42 -3.03 25.24 -12.85
CA THR A 42 -3.01 24.48 -11.60
C THR A 42 -3.10 25.44 -10.41
N ILE A 43 -3.74 25.06 -9.30
CA ILE A 43 -4.06 25.99 -8.22
C ILE A 43 -2.93 26.14 -7.20
N ALA A 44 -2.05 25.14 -7.02
CA ALA A 44 -0.97 25.23 -6.06
C ALA A 44 -0.02 26.40 -6.38
N GLY A 45 0.35 27.16 -5.34
CA GLY A 45 1.13 28.39 -5.48
C GLY A 45 0.32 29.60 -5.93
N GLN A 46 -1.00 29.48 -6.15
CA GLN A 46 -1.90 30.60 -6.39
C GLN A 46 -2.80 30.85 -5.17
N GLY A 47 -2.90 32.11 -4.73
CA GLY A 47 -3.63 32.44 -3.50
C GLY A 47 -3.01 31.74 -2.29
N ALA A 48 -3.87 31.18 -1.42
CA ALA A 48 -3.46 30.42 -0.23
C ALA A 48 -3.45 28.89 -0.47
N TRP A 49 -3.45 28.45 -1.72
CA TRP A 49 -3.50 27.04 -2.10
C TRP A 49 -2.11 26.44 -2.30
N GLN A 50 -1.91 25.22 -1.81
CA GLN A 50 -0.69 24.42 -1.97
C GLN A 50 -1.07 22.95 -2.15
N THR A 51 -0.17 22.15 -2.72
CA THR A 51 -0.33 20.68 -2.67
C THR A 51 -0.12 20.17 -1.25
N TRP A 52 -0.77 19.06 -0.92
CA TRP A 52 -0.52 18.36 0.32
C TRP A 52 0.98 18.02 0.47
N ASP A 53 1.57 18.42 1.60
CA ASP A 53 3.01 18.35 1.92
C ASP A 53 3.95 18.89 0.83
N TYR A 54 3.49 19.83 0.01
CA TYR A 54 4.22 20.30 -1.17
C TYR A 54 4.59 19.17 -2.15
N ALA A 55 3.84 18.05 -2.10
CA ALA A 55 4.09 16.89 -2.92
C ALA A 55 3.82 17.23 -4.40
N PRO A 56 4.73 16.86 -5.32
CA PRO A 56 4.49 17.05 -6.74
C PRO A 56 3.44 16.07 -7.26
N GLY A 57 2.61 16.51 -8.19
CA GLY A 57 1.69 15.62 -8.93
C GLY A 57 0.33 15.37 -8.28
N VAL A 58 0.01 16.08 -7.19
CA VAL A 58 -1.32 16.03 -6.52
C VAL A 58 -2.06 17.38 -6.59
N ASP A 59 -1.71 18.21 -7.57
CA ASP A 59 -2.29 19.56 -7.75
C ASP A 59 -3.61 19.51 -8.54
N SER A 60 -4.48 20.48 -8.31
CA SER A 60 -5.81 20.58 -8.92
C SER A 60 -5.88 21.71 -9.95
N THR A 61 -6.83 21.62 -10.89
CA THR A 61 -6.94 22.60 -11.98
C THR A 61 -8.17 23.49 -11.83
N VAL A 62 -8.00 24.76 -12.17
CA VAL A 62 -9.13 25.69 -12.29
C VAL A 62 -9.77 25.48 -13.66
N GLU A 63 -11.03 25.08 -13.68
CA GLU A 63 -11.77 24.76 -14.90
C GLU A 63 -13.01 25.65 -15.06
N ASN A 64 -13.59 25.66 -16.27
CA ASN A 64 -14.87 26.31 -16.54
C ASN A 64 -15.89 25.38 -17.20
N THR A 65 -15.64 24.07 -17.09
CA THR A 65 -16.33 22.98 -17.78
C THR A 65 -17.83 22.91 -17.45
N PHE A 66 -18.26 23.38 -16.27
CA PHE A 66 -19.67 23.36 -15.85
C PHE A 66 -20.56 24.50 -16.37
N LEU A 67 -20.00 25.51 -17.03
CA LEU A 67 -20.80 26.51 -17.77
C LEU A 67 -21.66 25.90 -18.89
N ASN A 68 -21.28 24.73 -19.42
CA ASN A 68 -21.74 24.30 -20.75
C ASN A 68 -22.79 23.15 -20.74
N THR A 69 -23.03 22.47 -19.61
CA THR A 69 -23.80 21.21 -19.62
C THR A 69 -25.06 21.17 -18.74
N THR A 70 -25.17 21.93 -17.65
CA THR A 70 -26.28 21.76 -16.67
C THR A 70 -27.03 23.04 -16.25
N GLY A 71 -26.54 24.24 -16.58
CA GLY A 71 -27.34 25.48 -16.51
C GLY A 71 -27.48 26.14 -15.15
N THR A 72 -26.71 25.72 -14.14
CA THR A 72 -26.48 26.48 -12.91
C THR A 72 -25.01 26.41 -12.56
N THR A 73 -24.28 27.50 -12.77
CA THR A 73 -22.94 27.69 -12.22
C THR A 73 -23.03 28.57 -11.00
N THR A 74 -22.18 28.26 -10.04
CA THR A 74 -21.74 29.17 -9.02
C THR A 74 -20.70 30.15 -9.64
N GLY A 75 -20.61 31.39 -9.15
CA GLY A 75 -19.70 32.40 -9.71
C GLY A 75 -20.17 33.20 -10.94
N ALA A 76 -19.46 34.31 -11.25
CA ALA A 76 -19.78 35.25 -12.33
C ALA A 76 -19.19 34.87 -13.69
N ASN A 77 -18.03 34.20 -13.72
CA ASN A 77 -17.47 33.60 -14.94
C ASN A 77 -17.55 32.07 -14.90
N GLY A 78 -17.98 31.46 -13.80
CA GLY A 78 -18.24 30.02 -13.70
C GLY A 78 -16.97 29.19 -13.64
N ASN A 79 -15.87 29.79 -13.14
CA ASN A 79 -14.66 29.07 -12.81
C ASN A 79 -14.92 28.21 -11.57
N VAL A 80 -14.38 26.99 -11.56
CA VAL A 80 -14.50 26.03 -10.45
C VAL A 80 -13.17 25.32 -10.26
N LEU A 81 -12.93 24.79 -9.06
CA LEU A 81 -11.79 23.91 -8.83
C LEU A 81 -12.20 22.47 -9.18
N GLU A 82 -11.52 21.85 -10.15
CA GLU A 82 -11.67 20.45 -10.51
C GLU A 82 -10.59 19.62 -9.80
N LEU A 83 -11.02 18.59 -9.07
CA LEU A 83 -10.13 17.63 -8.44
C LEU A 83 -10.21 16.30 -9.19
N THR A 84 -9.09 15.91 -9.78
CA THR A 84 -8.91 14.64 -10.49
C THR A 84 -8.40 13.54 -9.55
N PRO A 85 -8.32 12.28 -10.00
CA PRO A 85 -7.89 11.19 -9.14
C PRO A 85 -6.46 11.42 -8.62
N ASN A 86 -6.29 11.31 -7.28
CA ASN A 86 -5.06 11.57 -6.52
C ASN A 86 -4.73 13.05 -6.28
N ASP A 87 -5.60 13.98 -6.71
CA ASP A 87 -5.45 15.37 -6.31
C ASP A 87 -5.66 15.51 -4.80
N ASP A 88 -4.77 16.27 -4.18
CA ASP A 88 -4.71 16.53 -2.75
C ASP A 88 -4.22 17.96 -2.53
N ILE A 89 -5.19 18.86 -2.37
CA ILE A 89 -4.95 20.30 -2.34
C ILE A 89 -5.39 20.88 -1.01
N VAL A 90 -4.48 21.64 -0.41
CA VAL A 90 -4.69 22.30 0.87
C VAL A 90 -4.82 23.80 0.68
N ARG A 91 -5.68 24.40 1.49
CA ARG A 91 -5.68 25.84 1.76
C ARG A 91 -5.25 26.05 3.19
N THR A 92 -4.04 26.58 3.37
CA THR A 92 -3.53 26.92 4.70
C THR A 92 -3.97 28.33 5.07
N PHE A 93 -4.14 28.57 6.36
CA PHE A 93 -4.51 29.87 6.87
C PHE A 93 -3.93 30.08 8.28
N GLY A 94 -3.57 31.32 8.62
CA GLY A 94 -2.72 31.71 9.76
C GLY A 94 -3.16 31.39 11.20
N GLY A 95 -4.03 30.40 11.43
CA GLY A 95 -4.30 29.81 12.74
C GLY A 95 -5.38 30.53 13.55
N LEU A 96 -6.65 30.14 13.35
CA LEU A 96 -7.75 30.57 14.22
C LEU A 96 -7.64 29.85 15.57
N THR A 97 -7.68 30.56 16.69
CA THR A 97 -7.45 29.97 18.04
C THR A 97 -8.55 30.27 19.06
N SER A 98 -9.53 31.09 18.69
CA SER A 98 -10.72 31.38 19.50
C SER A 98 -11.86 31.86 18.61
N GLY A 99 -13.09 31.73 19.08
CA GLY A 99 -14.29 32.11 18.36
C GLY A 99 -15.03 30.95 17.68
N ALA A 100 -16.16 31.29 17.07
CA ALA A 100 -17.01 30.38 16.34
C ALA A 100 -17.08 30.78 14.86
N PHE A 101 -16.99 29.78 13.99
CA PHE A 101 -16.77 29.91 12.57
C PHE A 101 -17.67 28.97 11.78
N THR A 102 -18.00 29.39 10.57
CA THR A 102 -18.69 28.58 9.57
C THR A 102 -17.79 28.50 8.35
N PHE A 103 -17.51 27.27 7.93
CA PHE A 103 -16.77 26.95 6.72
C PHE A 103 -17.78 26.40 5.73
N THR A 104 -17.86 27.02 4.56
CA THR A 104 -18.78 26.61 3.49
C THR A 104 -18.03 26.46 2.20
N SER A 105 -18.47 25.50 1.39
CA SER A 105 -18.10 25.36 -0.01
C SER A 105 -19.27 24.74 -0.75
N GLU A 106 -19.48 25.13 -2.01
CA GLU A 106 -20.39 24.44 -2.91
C GLU A 106 -19.63 23.28 -3.54
N THR A 107 -20.23 22.09 -3.52
CA THR A 107 -19.67 20.90 -4.17
C THR A 107 -20.59 20.37 -5.25
N TYR A 108 -19.99 19.84 -6.32
CA TYR A 108 -20.70 19.15 -7.39
C TYR A 108 -20.07 17.79 -7.67
N ILE A 109 -20.89 16.75 -7.66
CA ILE A 109 -20.49 15.38 -7.97
C ILE A 109 -21.29 14.88 -9.20
N PRO A 110 -20.63 14.65 -10.35
CA PRO A 110 -21.26 14.02 -11.51
C PRO A 110 -21.81 12.61 -11.22
N SER A 111 -22.98 12.27 -11.77
CA SER A 111 -23.47 10.89 -11.70
C SER A 111 -22.73 9.94 -12.65
N GLY A 112 -22.74 8.64 -12.32
CA GLY A 112 -22.27 7.57 -13.23
C GLY A 112 -20.75 7.37 -13.26
N GLN A 113 -20.03 7.95 -12.30
CA GLN A 113 -18.60 7.74 -12.09
C GLN A 113 -18.35 6.89 -10.84
N ALA A 114 -17.07 6.65 -10.56
CA ALA A 114 -16.62 5.99 -9.34
C ALA A 114 -15.52 6.87 -8.75
N GLY A 115 -15.86 7.71 -7.78
CA GLY A 115 -14.90 8.50 -7.01
C GLY A 115 -15.13 8.42 -5.51
N ASP A 116 -14.15 8.97 -4.79
CA ASP A 116 -14.02 8.87 -3.35
C ASP A 116 -13.37 10.16 -2.83
N TYR A 117 -14.19 11.01 -2.22
CA TYR A 117 -13.91 12.44 -2.06
C TYR A 117 -13.99 12.88 -0.61
N TYR A 118 -13.15 13.85 -0.24
CA TYR A 118 -13.07 14.33 1.12
C TYR A 118 -13.10 15.85 1.23
N PHE A 119 -13.72 16.31 2.31
CA PHE A 119 -13.66 17.68 2.83
C PHE A 119 -13.16 17.60 4.26
N ILE A 120 -11.94 18.07 4.50
CA ILE A 120 -11.20 17.84 5.75
C ILE A 120 -10.80 19.18 6.37
N LEU A 121 -10.92 19.29 7.68
CA LEU A 121 -10.44 20.43 8.45
C LEU A 121 -9.44 19.96 9.52
N LEU A 122 -8.32 20.68 9.63
CA LEU A 122 -7.22 20.35 10.53
C LEU A 122 -7.01 21.43 11.59
N ASN A 123 -6.68 21.00 12.81
CA ASN A 123 -6.30 21.91 13.89
C ASN A 123 -4.82 22.31 13.82
N THR A 124 -3.97 21.44 13.27
CA THR A 124 -2.58 21.75 12.94
C THR A 124 -2.20 21.19 11.59
N TYR A 125 -1.38 21.92 10.84
CA TYR A 125 -0.78 21.47 9.59
C TYR A 125 0.47 22.31 9.27
N ASP A 126 1.62 21.67 9.09
CA ASP A 126 2.90 22.34 8.78
C ASP A 126 3.50 21.93 7.42
N GLY A 127 2.83 21.04 6.67
CA GLY A 127 3.27 20.56 5.35
C GLY A 127 4.54 19.69 5.38
N SER A 128 4.94 19.17 6.54
CA SER A 128 6.10 18.28 6.70
C SER A 128 5.80 16.79 6.49
N GLY A 129 4.55 16.43 6.20
CA GLY A 129 4.05 15.05 6.14
C GLY A 129 3.93 14.30 7.45
N SER A 130 4.24 14.96 8.58
CA SER A 130 4.00 14.37 9.91
C SER A 130 3.51 15.37 10.96
N GLY A 131 3.64 16.67 10.72
CA GLY A 131 3.18 17.74 11.62
C GLY A 131 1.74 18.20 11.37
N TYR A 132 0.79 17.28 11.33
CA TYR A 132 -0.63 17.60 11.15
C TYR A 132 -1.54 16.86 12.13
N ASN A 133 -2.76 17.38 12.32
CA ASN A 133 -3.76 16.77 13.20
C ASN A 133 -5.20 17.10 12.73
N TRP A 134 -5.91 16.05 12.32
CA TRP A 134 -7.27 16.13 11.79
C TRP A 134 -8.30 16.43 12.89
N SER A 135 -9.30 17.25 12.56
CA SER A 135 -10.37 17.63 13.50
C SER A 135 -11.76 17.25 13.01
N GLY A 136 -12.05 17.51 11.73
CA GLY A 136 -13.31 17.11 11.09
C GLY A 136 -13.08 16.60 9.68
N GLN A 137 -13.84 15.58 9.28
CA GLN A 137 -13.75 14.96 7.97
C GLN A 137 -15.15 14.57 7.51
N MET A 138 -15.51 15.00 6.30
CA MET A 138 -16.68 14.51 5.56
C MET A 138 -16.18 13.71 4.36
N HIS A 139 -16.73 12.52 4.20
CA HIS A 139 -16.38 11.56 3.17
C HIS A 139 -17.59 11.33 2.26
N MET A 140 -17.39 11.43 0.96
CA MET A 140 -18.40 11.27 -0.08
C MET A 140 -17.93 10.15 -1.03
N ALA A 141 -18.62 8.99 -0.99
CA ALA A 141 -18.19 7.80 -1.72
C ALA A 141 -19.23 7.31 -2.73
N ASP A 142 -18.89 7.30 -4.02
CA ASP A 142 -19.80 6.79 -5.08
C ASP A 142 -20.09 5.31 -4.94
N SER A 143 -19.14 4.54 -4.42
CA SER A 143 -19.27 3.09 -4.18
C SER A 143 -20.47 2.76 -3.25
N THR A 144 -20.80 3.68 -2.34
CA THR A 144 -21.93 3.53 -1.41
C THR A 144 -23.09 4.47 -1.70
N GLY A 145 -22.87 5.54 -2.47
CA GLY A 145 -23.83 6.61 -2.72
C GLY A 145 -24.10 7.49 -1.49
N ASN A 146 -23.21 7.46 -0.49
CA ASN A 146 -23.41 8.10 0.81
C ASN A 146 -22.40 9.20 1.08
N VAL A 147 -22.80 10.09 1.99
CA VAL A 147 -21.95 11.06 2.67
C VAL A 147 -21.93 10.71 4.15
N ASN A 148 -20.75 10.39 4.67
CA ASN A 148 -20.47 10.10 6.08
C ASN A 148 -19.52 11.16 6.66
N ALA A 149 -19.44 11.20 7.98
CA ALA A 149 -18.44 11.98 8.69
C ALA A 149 -17.75 11.10 9.72
N ASP A 150 -16.44 11.26 9.87
CA ASP A 150 -15.60 10.41 10.71
C ASP A 150 -15.16 11.14 11.97
N ASN A 151 -15.09 10.40 13.07
CA ASN A 151 -14.64 10.91 14.37
C ASN A 151 -13.11 10.86 14.47
N VAL A 152 -12.43 11.62 13.61
CA VAL A 152 -10.96 11.62 13.49
C VAL A 152 -10.24 12.15 14.74
N SER A 153 -10.87 13.06 15.48
CA SER A 153 -10.32 13.62 16.71
C SER A 153 -10.42 12.66 17.91
N GLY A 154 -11.18 11.56 17.81
CA GLY A 154 -11.32 10.53 18.85
C GLY A 154 -12.20 10.92 20.04
N GLY A 155 -13.18 11.81 19.85
CA GLY A 155 -13.99 12.43 20.91
C GLY A 155 -15.47 12.00 20.97
N GLY A 156 -16.30 12.82 21.66
CA GLY A 156 -17.76 12.65 21.72
C GLY A 156 -18.49 13.23 20.50
N GLY A 157 -19.81 13.03 20.44
CA GLY A 157 -20.67 13.54 19.36
C GLY A 157 -21.56 12.44 18.74
N THR A 158 -22.40 12.83 17.78
CA THR A 158 -23.19 11.91 16.95
C THR A 158 -22.82 12.09 15.49
N PHE A 159 -22.52 10.99 14.81
CA PHE A 159 -22.10 10.94 13.41
C PHE A 159 -23.14 10.15 12.61
N GLY A 160 -23.70 10.81 11.61
CA GLY A 160 -24.76 10.30 10.75
C GLY A 160 -24.30 10.10 9.32
N ILE A 161 -25.20 9.57 8.51
CA ILE A 161 -25.01 9.31 7.09
C ILE A 161 -26.16 9.96 6.33
N THR A 162 -25.87 10.60 5.21
CA THR A 162 -26.86 11.05 4.22
C THR A 162 -26.49 10.53 2.83
N THR A 163 -27.29 10.80 1.81
CA THR A 163 -27.04 10.36 0.43
C THR A 163 -26.40 11.47 -0.39
N ILE A 164 -25.51 11.09 -1.31
CA ILE A 164 -24.94 12.03 -2.30
C ILE A 164 -26.06 12.62 -3.16
N VAL A 165 -25.98 13.92 -3.41
CA VAL A 165 -26.81 14.59 -4.42
C VAL A 165 -25.97 14.72 -5.68
N TYR A 166 -26.29 13.90 -6.66
CA TYR A 166 -25.65 13.95 -7.96
C TYR A 166 -26.21 15.04 -8.85
N ASP A 167 -25.37 15.51 -9.76
CA ASP A 167 -25.70 16.42 -10.84
C ASP A 167 -26.33 17.76 -10.39
N ALA A 168 -26.00 18.21 -9.19
CA ALA A 168 -26.39 19.49 -8.65
C ALA A 168 -25.33 20.04 -7.71
N TRP A 169 -25.19 21.36 -7.67
CA TRP A 169 -24.40 22.05 -6.67
C TRP A 169 -25.13 21.99 -5.32
N VAL A 170 -24.40 21.57 -4.30
CA VAL A 170 -24.90 21.54 -2.92
C VAL A 170 -23.85 22.04 -1.94
N GLU A 171 -24.32 22.71 -0.90
CA GLU A 171 -23.46 23.20 0.18
C GLU A 171 -22.90 22.03 1.01
N VAL A 172 -21.58 22.07 1.22
CA VAL A 172 -20.85 21.39 2.28
C VAL A 172 -20.53 22.44 3.35
N ARG A 173 -20.96 22.21 4.59
CA ARG A 173 -20.79 23.18 5.68
C ARG A 173 -20.24 22.53 6.95
N ALA A 174 -19.20 23.12 7.53
CA ALA A 174 -18.76 22.82 8.88
C ALA A 174 -18.94 24.06 9.78
N GLU A 175 -19.54 23.88 10.95
CA GLU A 175 -19.69 24.92 11.96
C GLU A 175 -18.81 24.56 13.15
N VAL A 176 -17.79 25.36 13.43
CA VAL A 176 -16.77 25.07 14.45
C VAL A 176 -16.82 26.15 15.53
N ASP A 177 -16.95 25.74 16.78
CA ASP A 177 -16.82 26.59 17.95
C ASP A 177 -15.54 26.22 18.70
N LEU A 178 -14.47 26.99 18.46
CA LEU A 178 -13.19 26.77 19.12
C LEU A 178 -13.31 27.07 20.62
N ASP A 179 -14.10 28.06 21.04
CA ASP A 179 -14.24 28.36 22.48
C ASP A 179 -14.90 27.20 23.25
N ALA A 180 -15.85 26.51 22.61
CA ALA A 180 -16.51 25.33 23.16
C ALA A 180 -15.77 24.01 22.86
N ASN A 181 -14.78 24.02 21.96
CA ASN A 181 -14.10 22.85 21.41
C ASN A 181 -15.06 21.84 20.75
N LEU A 182 -16.02 22.34 19.96
CA LEU A 182 -17.05 21.54 19.30
C LEU A 182 -17.16 21.88 17.82
N TYR A 183 -17.63 20.92 17.02
CA TYR A 183 -18.05 21.18 15.65
C TYR A 183 -19.31 20.41 15.23
N GLN A 184 -19.92 20.91 14.17
CA GLN A 184 -21.06 20.31 13.48
C GLN A 184 -20.77 20.32 11.98
N ALA A 185 -21.38 19.41 11.24
CA ALA A 185 -21.19 19.29 9.81
C ALA A 185 -22.52 18.99 9.10
N PHE A 186 -22.70 19.57 7.92
CA PHE A 186 -23.90 19.50 7.11
C PHE A 186 -23.53 19.26 5.65
N TYR A 187 -24.30 18.40 4.99
CA TYR A 187 -24.26 18.19 3.55
C TYR A 187 -25.65 18.45 2.98
N ASN A 188 -25.76 19.39 2.03
CA ASN A 188 -27.04 19.83 1.47
C ASN A 188 -28.07 20.19 2.56
N ASN A 189 -27.65 20.97 3.55
CA ASN A 189 -28.42 21.30 4.76
C ASN A 189 -28.89 20.13 5.64
N VAL A 190 -28.46 18.89 5.37
CA VAL A 190 -28.69 17.74 6.23
C VAL A 190 -27.54 17.64 7.23
N GLN A 191 -27.85 17.75 8.52
CA GLN A 191 -26.85 17.61 9.58
C GLN A 191 -26.36 16.15 9.68
N ILE A 192 -25.05 15.97 9.58
CA ILE A 192 -24.40 14.65 9.70
C ILE A 192 -23.44 14.58 10.90
N VAL A 193 -23.02 15.72 11.48
CA VAL A 193 -22.32 15.75 12.77
C VAL A 193 -23.05 16.66 13.74
N THR A 194 -23.26 16.17 14.95
CA THR A 194 -23.82 16.92 16.08
C THR A 194 -22.91 16.80 17.29
N ASP A 195 -22.51 17.96 17.85
CA ASP A 195 -21.64 18.08 19.02
C ASP A 195 -20.35 17.23 18.91
N GLY A 196 -19.76 17.17 17.71
CA GLY A 196 -18.47 16.51 17.48
C GLY A 196 -17.37 17.23 18.24
N LEU A 197 -16.46 16.50 18.86
CA LEU A 197 -15.30 17.13 19.49
C LEU A 197 -14.35 17.68 18.42
N TRP A 198 -13.97 18.96 18.51
CA TRP A 198 -13.07 19.56 17.53
C TRP A 198 -11.63 19.04 17.69
N SER A 199 -11.05 19.14 18.89
CA SER A 199 -9.66 18.77 19.14
C SER A 199 -9.47 18.09 20.50
N ASN A 200 -8.53 17.13 20.56
CA ASN A 200 -8.02 16.51 21.80
C ASN A 200 -6.62 17.08 22.19
N GLY A 201 -6.17 18.13 21.51
CA GLY A 201 -4.84 18.73 21.65
C GLY A 201 -4.90 20.25 21.52
N LEU A 202 -4.20 20.81 20.53
CA LEU A 202 -4.25 22.24 20.26
C LEU A 202 -5.64 22.62 19.74
N ASN A 203 -6.27 23.58 20.41
CA ASN A 203 -7.57 24.08 20.01
C ASN A 203 -7.40 25.25 19.03
N ALA A 204 -6.97 24.90 17.82
CA ALA A 204 -6.72 25.83 16.73
C ALA A 204 -7.35 25.29 15.43
N MET A 205 -7.29 26.08 14.37
CA MET A 205 -7.62 25.66 13.01
C MET A 205 -6.66 26.30 12.02
N GLN A 206 -6.05 25.49 11.17
CA GLN A 206 -4.94 25.93 10.31
C GLN A 206 -5.06 25.54 8.85
N CYS A 207 -5.91 24.57 8.51
CA CYS A 207 -5.95 24.05 7.14
C CYS A 207 -7.32 23.48 6.77
N LEU A 208 -7.73 23.77 5.54
CA LEU A 208 -8.75 23.06 4.77
C LEU A 208 -8.04 22.15 3.78
N ASP A 209 -8.44 20.89 3.74
CA ASP A 209 -7.89 19.85 2.89
C ASP A 209 -9.03 19.28 2.02
N LEU A 210 -8.79 19.28 0.71
CA LEU A 210 -9.68 18.76 -0.31
C LEU A 210 -8.95 17.64 -1.05
N TYR A 211 -9.47 16.41 -0.90
CA TYR A 211 -8.74 15.21 -1.33
C TYR A 211 -9.60 14.24 -2.14
N ASN A 212 -8.99 13.66 -3.18
CA ASN A 212 -9.52 12.59 -4.03
C ASN A 212 -8.60 11.35 -4.00
N THR A 213 -9.04 10.22 -3.44
CA THR A 213 -8.18 9.03 -3.14
C THR A 213 -7.77 8.16 -4.34
N GLY A 214 -7.95 8.61 -5.58
CA GLY A 214 -7.41 7.92 -6.76
C GLY A 214 -8.39 7.02 -7.53
N ASN A 215 -9.68 7.08 -7.21
CA ASN A 215 -10.73 6.49 -8.05
C ASN A 215 -11.05 7.42 -9.24
N PRO A 216 -11.44 6.91 -10.43
CA PRO A 216 -11.49 7.71 -11.68
C PRO A 216 -12.54 8.83 -11.70
N GLY A 217 -13.34 8.99 -10.65
CA GLY A 217 -14.32 10.05 -10.52
C GLY A 217 -13.66 11.41 -10.28
N VAL A 218 -14.25 12.43 -10.87
CA VAL A 218 -13.87 13.84 -10.68
C VAL A 218 -14.92 14.53 -9.84
N PHE A 219 -14.53 15.54 -9.06
CA PHE A 219 -15.49 16.35 -8.32
C PHE A 219 -15.01 17.78 -8.21
N TYR A 220 -15.93 18.67 -7.87
CA TYR A 220 -15.73 20.10 -8.04
C TYR A 220 -16.07 20.85 -6.76
N TYR A 221 -15.33 21.92 -6.51
CA TYR A 221 -15.62 22.90 -5.47
C TYR A 221 -15.70 24.31 -6.02
N ASP A 222 -16.52 25.13 -5.38
CA ASP A 222 -16.62 26.56 -5.64
C ASP A 222 -17.10 27.31 -4.39
N ASN A 223 -16.84 28.62 -4.30
CA ASN A 223 -17.18 29.52 -3.19
C ASN A 223 -16.77 28.96 -1.83
N VAL A 224 -15.47 28.71 -1.67
CA VAL A 224 -14.91 28.43 -0.36
C VAL A 224 -15.03 29.70 0.47
N GLU A 225 -15.69 29.64 1.62
CA GLU A 225 -15.88 30.79 2.51
C GLU A 225 -15.63 30.39 3.97
N ILE A 226 -14.97 31.30 4.70
CA ILE A 226 -14.79 31.23 6.15
C ILE A 226 -15.50 32.43 6.76
N ILE A 227 -16.49 32.16 7.61
CA ILE A 227 -17.34 33.19 8.20
C ILE A 227 -17.22 33.11 9.72
N CYS A 228 -16.85 34.21 10.36
CA CYS A 228 -17.03 34.37 11.80
C CYS A 228 -18.52 34.47 12.14
N THR A 229 -19.00 33.63 13.05
CA THR A 229 -20.38 33.65 13.52
C THR A 229 -20.51 34.11 14.98
N ALA A 230 -19.47 33.93 15.81
CA ALA A 230 -19.42 34.49 17.15
C ALA A 230 -18.01 34.63 17.73
N ASN A 231 -17.84 35.53 18.70
CA ASN A 231 -16.65 35.69 19.53
C ASN A 231 -15.29 35.92 18.81
N CYS A 232 -15.27 36.29 17.53
CA CYS A 232 -14.02 36.62 16.83
C CYS A 232 -13.60 38.06 17.15
N THR A 233 -12.95 38.27 18.30
CA THR A 233 -12.63 39.62 18.79
C THR A 233 -11.27 40.14 18.34
N CYS A 234 -10.30 39.27 18.07
CA CYS A 234 -8.98 39.68 17.58
C CYS A 234 -8.33 38.59 16.72
N LEU A 235 -8.57 38.65 15.41
CA LEU A 235 -8.08 37.66 14.44
C LEU A 235 -6.59 37.87 14.14
N PRO A 236 -5.83 36.80 13.82
CA PRO A 236 -4.42 36.91 13.49
C PRO A 236 -4.15 37.59 12.13
N PHE A 237 -2.90 38.00 11.92
CA PHE A 237 -2.40 38.22 10.56
C PHE A 237 -2.35 36.87 9.84
N ASP A 238 -2.68 36.87 8.55
CA ASP A 238 -2.80 35.64 7.77
C ASP A 238 -1.46 35.33 7.08
N VAL A 239 -1.03 36.21 6.17
CA VAL A 239 0.31 36.18 5.56
C VAL A 239 1.15 37.33 6.09
N PHE A 240 2.44 37.11 6.37
CA PHE A 240 3.40 38.16 6.68
C PHE A 240 4.73 37.90 5.97
N ASP A 241 4.94 38.60 4.85
CA ASP A 241 6.10 38.48 3.98
C ASP A 241 7.03 39.69 4.14
N ILE A 242 8.32 39.43 3.95
CA ILE A 242 9.35 40.47 3.96
C ILE A 242 10.19 40.39 2.68
N GLU A 243 10.20 41.48 1.92
CA GLU A 243 11.06 41.67 0.76
C GLU A 243 12.20 42.64 1.09
N ILE A 244 13.42 42.31 0.64
CA ILE A 244 14.61 43.17 0.84
C ILE A 244 15.11 43.64 -0.52
N ASP A 245 15.36 44.94 -0.63
CA ASP A 245 16.25 45.48 -1.67
C ASP A 245 17.63 45.77 -1.08
N CYS A 246 18.56 44.83 -1.26
CA CYS A 246 19.93 44.99 -0.78
C CYS A 246 20.71 46.11 -1.47
N LEU A 247 20.25 46.67 -2.60
CA LEU A 247 20.92 47.82 -3.23
C LEU A 247 20.64 49.13 -2.49
N THR A 248 19.45 49.25 -1.91
CA THR A 248 18.96 50.46 -1.24
C THR A 248 18.85 50.33 0.27
N ASN A 249 18.92 49.10 0.79
CA ASN A 249 18.60 48.69 2.16
C ASN A 249 17.13 48.93 2.53
N ASP A 250 16.24 48.94 1.56
CA ASP A 250 14.82 49.06 1.83
C ASP A 250 14.25 47.68 2.20
N VAL A 251 13.51 47.60 3.31
CA VAL A 251 12.78 46.39 3.72
C VAL A 251 11.29 46.65 3.55
N THR A 252 10.64 45.92 2.64
CA THR A 252 9.20 45.99 2.43
C THR A 252 8.53 44.85 3.14
N LEU A 253 7.72 45.19 4.14
CA LEU A 253 6.83 44.31 4.87
C LEU A 253 5.50 44.25 4.12
N ASN A 254 5.02 43.07 3.76
CA ASN A 254 3.71 42.86 3.16
C ASN A 254 2.92 41.89 4.01
N TRP A 255 1.62 42.13 4.19
CA TRP A 255 0.79 41.20 4.94
C TRP A 255 -0.65 41.22 4.48
N THR A 256 -1.31 40.09 4.70
CA THR A 256 -2.77 39.98 4.66
C THR A 256 -3.29 39.85 6.08
N SER A 257 -4.55 40.21 6.25
CA SER A 257 -5.28 39.87 7.46
C SER A 257 -6.48 39.06 7.06
N PHE A 258 -6.91 38.14 7.92
CA PHE A 258 -8.22 37.47 7.85
C PHE A 258 -9.42 38.43 7.82
N LEU A 259 -9.19 39.74 7.83
CA LEU A 259 -10.24 40.72 7.97
C LEU A 259 -10.67 41.33 6.66
N ASN A 260 -9.86 41.37 5.58
CA ASN A 260 -10.16 41.95 4.24
C ASN A 260 -11.25 43.07 4.18
N ILE A 261 -11.37 43.87 5.24
CA ILE A 261 -12.36 44.90 5.49
C ILE A 261 -11.57 46.16 5.83
N PRO A 262 -11.93 47.32 5.26
CA PRO A 262 -11.39 48.60 5.69
C PRO A 262 -11.59 48.81 7.21
N GLY A 263 -10.51 48.75 7.99
CA GLY A 263 -10.50 48.98 9.44
C GLY A 263 -10.43 47.72 10.31
N GLY A 264 -9.89 46.61 9.82
CA GLY A 264 -9.77 45.33 10.56
C GLY A 264 -9.16 45.46 11.96
N TYR A 265 -8.15 46.29 12.12
CA TYR A 265 -7.64 46.69 13.44
C TYR A 265 -8.12 48.12 13.76
N PRO A 266 -9.28 48.31 14.43
CA PRO A 266 -9.92 49.62 14.58
C PRO A 266 -9.06 50.68 15.27
N ASN A 267 -8.03 50.26 16.03
CA ASN A 267 -7.08 51.15 16.68
C ASN A 267 -5.72 51.27 15.96
N GLY A 268 -5.52 50.56 14.85
CA GLY A 268 -4.34 50.62 13.99
C GLY A 268 -3.43 49.39 14.05
N ILE A 269 -2.38 49.43 13.24
CA ILE A 269 -1.30 48.43 13.21
C ILE A 269 0.01 49.12 13.63
N GLU A 270 0.66 48.62 14.67
CA GLU A 270 1.98 49.06 15.08
C GLU A 270 3.04 48.16 14.42
N VAL A 271 4.05 48.78 13.79
CA VAL A 271 5.22 48.07 13.25
C VAL A 271 6.40 48.32 14.17
N LEU A 272 6.99 47.25 14.70
CA LEU A 272 8.17 47.28 15.53
C LEU A 272 9.36 46.70 14.77
N ARG A 273 10.55 47.27 15.02
CA ARG A 273 11.85 46.71 14.62
C ARG A 273 12.73 46.58 15.84
N GLY A 274 13.16 45.36 16.18
CA GLY A 274 13.92 45.05 17.39
C GLY A 274 13.17 45.45 18.68
N GLY A 275 11.84 45.29 18.68
CA GLY A 275 10.98 45.69 19.80
C GLY A 275 10.76 47.21 19.95
N VAL A 276 11.20 48.03 18.98
CA VAL A 276 10.98 49.47 18.96
C VAL A 276 9.97 49.83 17.88
N SER A 277 8.90 50.54 18.25
CA SER A 277 7.91 51.09 17.30
C SER A 277 8.57 52.00 16.27
N ILE A 278 8.48 51.63 14.99
CA ILE A 278 8.99 52.39 13.84
C ILE A 278 7.86 52.97 12.99
N ALA A 279 6.66 52.41 13.04
CA ALA A 279 5.49 52.96 12.36
C ALA A 279 4.18 52.63 13.10
N ASN A 280 3.19 53.50 12.92
CA ASN A 280 1.80 53.27 13.32
C ASN A 280 0.92 53.54 12.10
N LEU A 281 0.22 52.50 11.65
CA LEU A 281 -0.49 52.47 10.39
C LEU A 281 -2.00 52.40 10.64
N ALA A 282 -2.78 52.72 9.60
CA ALA A 282 -4.21 52.50 9.62
C ALA A 282 -4.52 51.00 9.77
N GLY A 283 -5.66 50.66 10.36
CA GLY A 283 -6.08 49.29 10.63
C GLY A 283 -6.33 48.41 9.40
N ASP A 284 -6.28 49.01 8.21
CA ASP A 284 -6.41 48.38 6.89
C ASP A 284 -5.11 48.44 6.07
N ALA A 285 -3.98 48.85 6.67
CA ALA A 285 -2.71 48.77 5.99
C ALA A 285 -2.34 47.31 5.71
N SER A 286 -1.79 47.05 4.53
CA SER A 286 -1.34 45.73 4.08
C SER A 286 0.16 45.71 3.73
N THR A 287 0.85 46.84 3.91
CA THR A 287 2.26 46.97 3.56
C THR A 287 2.92 48.13 4.30
N TYR A 288 4.23 48.02 4.51
CA TYR A 288 5.10 49.08 5.02
C TYR A 288 6.53 48.90 4.53
N THR A 289 7.13 49.96 3.99
CA THR A 289 8.56 49.95 3.64
C THR A 289 9.39 50.71 4.68
N ASP A 290 10.30 50.00 5.32
CA ASP A 290 11.38 50.56 6.13
C ASP A 290 12.54 50.97 5.22
N VAL A 291 12.53 52.24 4.83
CA VAL A 291 13.50 52.80 3.88
C VAL A 291 14.87 52.94 4.55
N ALA A 292 15.91 52.44 3.88
CA ALA A 292 17.30 52.45 4.35
C ALA A 292 17.46 51.88 5.76
N ALA A 293 16.89 50.71 5.98
CA ALA A 293 16.98 49.99 7.24
C ALA A 293 18.45 49.75 7.65
N PRO A 294 18.76 49.74 8.97
CA PRO A 294 20.10 49.43 9.46
C PRO A 294 20.59 48.08 8.96
N LEU A 295 21.90 47.98 8.74
CA LEU A 295 22.52 46.70 8.41
C LEU A 295 22.46 45.74 9.61
N GLY A 296 22.37 44.45 9.32
CA GLY A 296 22.32 43.37 10.31
C GLY A 296 20.96 42.66 10.35
N LEU A 297 20.80 41.75 11.31
CA LEU A 297 19.55 41.05 11.56
C LEU A 297 18.51 42.00 12.14
N LEU A 298 17.40 42.16 11.42
CA LEU A 298 16.27 43.00 11.77
C LEU A 298 15.08 42.11 12.10
N GLN A 299 14.61 42.20 13.34
CA GLN A 299 13.39 41.53 13.78
C GLN A 299 12.22 42.50 13.60
N TYR A 300 11.31 42.20 12.69
CA TYR A 300 10.08 42.96 12.52
C TYR A 300 8.92 42.29 13.24
N GLN A 301 8.07 43.09 13.87
CA GLN A 301 6.83 42.63 14.47
C GLN A 301 5.69 43.58 14.09
N LEU A 302 4.59 43.02 13.62
CA LEU A 302 3.32 43.71 13.47
C LEU A 302 2.48 43.47 14.72
N ILE A 303 1.83 44.52 15.24
CA ILE A 303 0.84 44.41 16.31
C ILE A 303 -0.46 45.04 15.81
N GLY A 304 -1.49 44.23 15.59
CA GLY A 304 -2.83 44.71 15.26
C GLY A 304 -3.64 44.95 16.53
N ASP A 305 -4.10 46.19 16.76
CA ASP A 305 -4.94 46.55 17.91
C ASP A 305 -6.44 46.45 17.53
N CYS A 306 -7.08 45.45 18.12
CA CYS A 306 -8.47 45.09 17.88
C CYS A 306 -9.46 45.94 18.69
N GLY A 307 -8.97 46.77 19.62
CA GLY A 307 -9.79 47.50 20.58
C GLY A 307 -10.15 46.69 21.81
N GLY A 308 -10.64 47.37 22.86
CA GLY A 308 -11.03 46.70 24.11
C GLY A 308 -9.88 46.16 24.97
N GLY A 309 -8.62 46.32 24.52
CA GLY A 309 -7.43 45.80 25.19
C GLY A 309 -6.83 44.55 24.53
N GLU A 310 -7.45 44.05 23.46
CA GLU A 310 -6.99 42.86 22.72
C GLU A 310 -6.07 43.23 21.55
N THR A 311 -5.00 42.46 21.37
CA THR A 311 -4.02 42.65 20.28
C THR A 311 -3.63 41.32 19.66
N THR A 312 -3.33 41.32 18.37
CA THR A 312 -2.66 40.20 17.69
C THR A 312 -1.27 40.61 17.21
N SER A 313 -0.38 39.66 16.94
CA SER A 313 0.92 39.97 16.37
C SER A 313 1.44 38.93 15.40
N ALA A 314 2.21 39.39 14.41
CA ALA A 314 3.05 38.56 13.54
C ALA A 314 4.49 39.05 13.63
N ALA A 315 5.48 38.17 13.51
CA ALA A 315 6.88 38.52 13.55
C ALA A 315 7.68 37.73 12.52
N ALA A 316 8.71 38.35 11.97
CA ALA A 316 9.63 37.75 11.03
C ALA A 316 11.00 38.43 11.15
N GLU A 317 12.04 37.69 10.78
CA GLU A 317 13.42 38.17 10.83
C GLU A 317 13.98 38.30 9.43
N VAL A 318 14.79 39.34 9.22
CA VAL A 318 15.35 39.63 7.92
C VAL A 318 16.74 40.25 8.06
N ALA A 319 17.69 39.82 7.25
CA ALA A 319 19.06 40.34 7.31
C ALA A 319 19.31 41.33 6.15
N CYS A 320 19.53 42.60 6.48
CA CYS A 320 20.01 43.59 5.50
C CYS A 320 21.54 43.58 5.47
N THR A 321 22.12 43.03 4.40
CA THR A 321 23.58 42.92 4.21
C THR A 321 24.22 44.12 3.50
N GLY A 322 23.43 45.04 2.94
CA GLY A 322 23.98 46.20 2.24
C GLY A 322 24.28 45.93 0.76
N ALA A 323 24.44 47.01 -0.02
CA ALA A 323 25.06 46.90 -1.33
C ALA A 323 26.50 46.43 -1.10
N CYS A 324 26.84 45.24 -1.61
CA CYS A 324 28.09 44.51 -1.39
C CYS A 324 29.26 45.49 -1.14
N PRO A 325 29.71 45.67 0.12
CA PRO A 325 30.68 46.70 0.46
C PRO A 325 31.97 46.51 -0.37
N PRO A 326 32.80 47.55 -0.56
CA PRO A 326 34.06 47.39 -1.27
C PRO A 326 34.88 46.27 -0.62
N VAL A 327 34.98 45.15 -1.33
CA VAL A 327 35.27 43.81 -0.83
C VAL A 327 36.55 43.77 0.01
N GLY A 328 36.43 43.22 1.21
CA GLY A 328 37.54 42.71 2.01
C GLY A 328 38.02 41.36 1.47
N THR A 329 38.02 40.35 2.33
CA THR A 329 38.29 38.94 1.97
C THR A 329 37.22 38.46 0.97
N ALA A 330 37.58 37.62 -0.01
CA ALA A 330 36.65 37.19 -1.06
C ALA A 330 35.76 36.04 -0.58
N GLY A 331 34.45 36.12 -0.83
CA GLY A 331 33.46 35.16 -0.31
C GLY A 331 33.09 35.41 1.15
N ASP A 332 33.32 36.61 1.65
CA ASP A 332 33.00 37.02 3.02
C ASP A 332 31.49 37.18 3.23
N GLU A 333 30.75 37.47 2.16
CA GLU A 333 29.30 37.61 2.19
C GLU A 333 28.65 36.76 1.09
N CYS A 334 27.38 36.43 1.25
CA CYS A 334 26.65 35.69 0.21
C CYS A 334 26.74 36.40 -1.17
N CYS A 335 26.72 37.74 -1.21
CA CYS A 335 26.73 38.50 -2.46
C CYS A 335 28.03 38.39 -3.27
N ASP A 336 29.13 37.95 -2.64
CA ASP A 336 30.42 37.71 -3.27
C ASP A 336 30.91 36.26 -3.13
N ALA A 337 29.96 35.34 -2.90
CA ALA A 337 30.21 33.91 -2.78
C ALA A 337 31.12 33.36 -3.90
N GLN A 338 32.11 32.58 -3.50
CA GLN A 338 33.12 32.05 -4.42
C GLN A 338 32.59 30.84 -5.20
N PRO A 339 32.80 30.75 -6.52
CA PRO A 339 32.47 29.54 -7.27
C PRO A 339 33.29 28.35 -6.77
N ALA A 340 32.61 27.30 -6.33
CA ALA A 340 33.21 26.03 -5.94
C ALA A 340 33.26 25.05 -7.11
N ILE A 341 34.15 24.07 -6.98
CA ILE A 341 34.26 22.91 -7.87
C ILE A 341 33.92 21.64 -7.11
N SER A 342 33.63 20.57 -7.84
CA SER A 342 33.52 19.24 -7.23
C SER A 342 34.90 18.80 -6.69
N GLY A 343 34.89 18.18 -5.51
CA GLY A 343 36.07 17.84 -4.72
C GLY A 343 36.43 18.93 -3.70
N ALA A 344 37.71 19.07 -3.42
CA ALA A 344 38.21 19.98 -2.39
C ALA A 344 38.28 21.44 -2.83
N ASN A 345 37.71 22.34 -2.01
CA ASN A 345 37.73 23.79 -2.17
C ASN A 345 38.41 24.42 -0.96
N LEU A 346 39.54 25.09 -1.16
CA LEU A 346 40.27 25.74 -0.07
C LEU A 346 39.49 26.96 0.45
N PHE A 347 39.37 27.08 1.77
CA PHE A 347 38.83 28.27 2.45
C PHE A 347 39.75 28.74 3.59
N ASP A 348 39.65 30.02 3.98
CA ASP A 348 40.36 30.62 5.12
C ASP A 348 39.48 31.65 5.81
N THR A 349 38.90 31.29 6.96
CA THR A 349 37.99 32.13 7.73
C THR A 349 38.68 33.18 8.60
N THR A 350 40.01 33.15 8.76
CA THR A 350 40.77 33.96 9.75
C THR A 350 40.65 35.48 9.55
N GLY A 351 40.13 35.93 8.41
CA GLY A 351 39.93 37.34 8.06
C GLY A 351 38.52 37.67 7.59
N SER A 352 37.58 36.74 7.74
CA SER A 352 36.17 36.95 7.43
C SER A 352 35.45 37.66 8.57
N THR A 353 34.27 38.18 8.28
CA THR A 353 33.32 38.75 9.23
C THR A 353 32.18 37.77 9.49
N ASP A 354 31.36 38.06 10.50
CA ASP A 354 30.16 37.26 10.77
C ASP A 354 29.03 37.78 9.88
N SER A 355 28.62 37.01 8.88
CA SER A 355 27.47 37.36 8.03
C SER A 355 26.18 37.35 8.86
N PRO A 356 25.29 38.33 8.63
CA PRO A 356 24.05 38.47 9.41
C PRO A 356 22.94 37.51 8.97
N ASP A 357 23.19 36.65 7.98
CA ASP A 357 22.20 35.73 7.41
C ASP A 357 21.67 34.74 8.46
N PRO A 358 20.33 34.60 8.58
CA PRO A 358 19.74 33.66 9.52
C PRO A 358 19.96 32.21 9.04
N VAL A 359 20.02 31.30 10.00
CA VAL A 359 20.04 29.85 9.77
C VAL A 359 18.85 29.26 10.52
N ASP A 360 18.02 28.48 9.83
CA ASP A 360 16.92 27.78 10.49
C ASP A 360 17.43 26.50 11.13
N GLY A 361 17.67 26.53 12.44
CA GLY A 361 18.13 25.38 13.20
C GLY A 361 17.16 24.21 13.25
N LEU A 362 15.87 24.42 12.93
CA LEU A 362 14.88 23.33 12.87
C LEU A 362 15.11 22.39 11.70
N GLN A 363 15.75 22.85 10.62
CA GLN A 363 16.13 21.98 9.49
C GLN A 363 17.42 21.18 9.77
N CYS A 364 18.04 21.38 10.94
CA CYS A 364 19.32 20.79 11.34
C CYS A 364 19.16 19.92 12.60
N THR A 365 18.04 19.21 12.74
CA THR A 365 17.79 18.40 13.94
C THR A 365 18.86 17.31 14.10
N GLY A 366 19.36 17.13 15.33
CA GLY A 366 20.34 16.08 15.64
C GLY A 366 21.81 16.50 15.44
N THR A 367 22.06 17.74 15.02
CA THR A 367 23.40 18.35 15.02
C THR A 367 23.50 19.48 16.06
N PHE A 368 24.71 19.97 16.35
CA PHE A 368 24.94 21.09 17.27
C PHE A 368 25.41 22.33 16.52
N LEU A 369 24.48 23.13 16.01
CA LEU A 369 24.82 24.40 15.37
C LEU A 369 25.37 25.43 16.37
N GLY A 370 26.44 26.10 15.98
CA GLY A 370 27.01 27.25 16.64
C GLY A 370 26.54 28.57 16.03
N GLY A 371 27.44 29.56 16.03
CA GLY A 371 27.12 30.92 15.61
C GLY A 371 27.51 31.29 14.18
N PHE A 372 28.05 30.36 13.39
CA PHE A 372 28.63 30.66 12.07
C PHE A 372 29.60 31.85 12.10
N PHE A 373 30.51 31.86 13.07
CA PHE A 373 31.47 32.95 13.25
C PHE A 373 32.52 32.96 12.14
N GLN A 374 32.88 34.16 11.66
CA GLN A 374 33.86 34.41 10.60
C GLN A 374 33.60 33.50 9.40
N ASP A 375 32.46 33.66 8.73
CA ASP A 375 32.03 32.72 7.71
C ASP A 375 32.49 33.05 6.29
N MET A 376 32.39 32.06 5.41
CA MET A 376 32.63 32.19 3.99
C MET A 376 31.51 31.53 3.20
N TRP A 377 31.29 32.04 1.99
CA TRP A 377 30.21 31.63 1.10
C TRP A 377 30.75 31.10 -0.23
N PHE A 378 30.13 30.03 -0.70
CA PHE A 378 30.44 29.34 -1.95
C PHE A 378 29.19 29.16 -2.81
N THR A 379 29.36 29.08 -4.13
CA THR A 379 28.30 28.71 -5.08
C THR A 379 28.65 27.42 -5.79
N TYR A 380 27.68 26.53 -5.98
CA TYR A 380 27.85 25.25 -6.68
C TYR A 380 26.61 24.90 -7.50
N THR A 381 26.79 24.70 -8.81
CA THR A 381 25.72 24.21 -9.69
C THR A 381 25.76 22.69 -9.74
N ALA A 382 24.69 22.03 -9.29
CA ALA A 382 24.59 20.58 -9.39
C ALA A 382 24.54 20.12 -10.86
N GLN A 383 25.26 19.06 -11.19
CA GLN A 383 25.41 18.50 -12.53
C GLN A 383 24.42 17.36 -12.78
N SER A 384 24.02 16.65 -11.73
CA SER A 384 23.11 15.52 -11.79
C SER A 384 22.14 15.48 -10.61
N ASN A 385 21.00 14.80 -10.80
CA ASN A 385 20.13 14.44 -9.69
C ASN A 385 20.86 13.37 -8.88
N SER A 386 21.26 13.71 -7.65
CA SER A 386 22.10 12.87 -6.80
C SER A 386 21.97 13.30 -5.34
N PHE A 387 22.80 12.73 -4.46
CA PHE A 387 23.02 13.31 -3.14
C PHE A 387 24.25 14.22 -3.19
N LEU A 388 24.12 15.49 -2.80
CA LEU A 388 25.26 16.37 -2.61
C LEU A 388 25.82 16.19 -1.20
N HIS A 389 27.03 15.68 -1.11
CA HIS A 389 27.83 15.63 0.12
C HIS A 389 28.63 16.92 0.23
N VAL A 390 28.42 17.62 1.34
CA VAL A 390 29.12 18.86 1.67
C VAL A 390 29.77 18.65 3.03
N SER A 391 31.09 18.69 3.04
CA SER A 391 31.87 18.29 4.20
C SER A 391 32.98 19.29 4.47
N ALA A 392 33.02 19.77 5.70
CA ALA A 392 34.10 20.60 6.19
C ALA A 392 35.00 19.84 7.15
N CYS A 393 34.98 18.50 7.20
CA CYS A 393 35.72 17.65 8.14
C CYS A 393 37.20 18.05 8.31
N ASN A 394 37.47 19.02 9.18
CA ASN A 394 38.72 19.76 9.21
C ASN A 394 39.32 19.76 10.63
N THR A 395 40.05 20.82 10.98
CA THR A 395 40.84 20.90 12.21
C THR A 395 40.19 21.74 13.32
N PHE A 396 39.04 22.36 13.06
CA PHE A 396 38.31 23.18 14.02
C PHE A 396 36.80 22.91 13.96
N ASP A 397 36.09 23.46 14.93
CA ASP A 397 34.65 23.26 15.10
C ASP A 397 33.90 24.16 14.10
N THR A 398 33.13 23.56 13.18
CA THR A 398 32.51 24.28 12.06
C THR A 398 31.00 24.19 12.07
N ASP A 399 30.36 25.13 11.38
CA ASP A 399 28.97 25.02 10.96
C ASP A 399 28.86 25.18 9.43
N ILE A 400 28.01 24.36 8.80
CA ILE A 400 27.62 24.47 7.39
C ILE A 400 26.10 24.69 7.27
N ALA A 401 25.71 25.59 6.36
CA ALA A 401 24.35 25.72 5.88
C ALA A 401 24.35 25.80 4.35
N VAL A 402 23.41 25.12 3.71
CA VAL A 402 23.24 25.06 2.26
C VAL A 402 21.89 25.64 1.90
N TYR A 403 21.87 26.46 0.86
CA TYR A 403 20.69 27.14 0.37
C TYR A 403 20.52 26.89 -1.13
N GLU A 404 19.29 26.80 -1.61
CA GLU A 404 18.99 27.02 -3.02
C GLU A 404 19.05 28.52 -3.33
N ALA A 405 19.72 28.87 -4.43
CA ALA A 405 19.89 30.25 -4.84
C ALA A 405 18.57 30.84 -5.35
N GLY A 406 18.17 31.98 -4.79
CA GLY A 406 17.12 32.82 -5.36
C GLY A 406 17.67 33.83 -6.36
N VAL A 407 16.84 34.81 -6.75
CA VAL A 407 17.26 35.91 -7.64
C VAL A 407 18.42 36.71 -7.01
N ASN A 408 18.40 36.87 -5.68
CA ASN A 408 19.46 37.51 -4.90
C ASN A 408 19.70 36.74 -3.58
N CYS A 409 20.76 37.07 -2.86
CA CYS A 409 21.09 36.46 -1.56
C CYS A 409 20.01 36.58 -0.48
N GLY A 410 19.16 37.61 -0.53
CA GLY A 410 18.05 37.78 0.40
C GLY A 410 16.87 36.85 0.13
N THR A 411 16.82 36.20 -1.04
CA THR A 411 15.72 35.31 -1.46
C THR A 411 16.17 33.85 -1.57
N LYS A 412 17.28 33.49 -0.94
CA LYS A 412 17.77 32.11 -0.89
C LYS A 412 16.97 31.29 0.13
N THR A 413 16.80 30.00 -0.13
CA THR A 413 16.03 29.10 0.74
C THR A 413 16.94 28.05 1.32
N GLN A 414 17.00 27.91 2.65
CA GLN A 414 17.82 26.89 3.29
C GLN A 414 17.25 25.49 2.99
N VAL A 415 18.13 24.56 2.60
CA VAL A 415 17.76 23.17 2.24
C VAL A 415 18.50 22.12 3.05
N ALA A 416 19.65 22.45 3.64
CA ALA A 416 20.40 21.56 4.51
C ALA A 416 21.35 22.33 5.43
N CYS A 417 21.75 21.72 6.54
CA CYS A 417 22.68 22.31 7.50
C CYS A 417 23.22 21.26 8.47
N ASN A 418 24.42 21.50 8.99
CA ASN A 418 25.06 20.65 10.00
C ASN A 418 26.12 21.45 10.76
N GLY A 419 26.18 21.31 12.09
CA GLY A 419 27.28 21.81 12.93
C GLY A 419 28.27 20.70 13.22
N ASP A 420 27.77 19.66 13.90
CA ASP A 420 28.52 18.47 14.27
C ASP A 420 28.10 17.23 13.45
N ASP A 421 29.10 16.46 13.03
CA ASP A 421 28.99 15.05 12.62
C ASP A 421 28.92 14.13 13.86
N VAL A 422 27.79 14.20 14.58
CA VAL A 422 27.58 13.51 15.86
C VAL A 422 27.67 11.99 15.69
N GLY A 423 28.77 11.41 16.15
CA GLY A 423 29.01 9.96 16.10
C GLY A 423 29.67 9.48 14.80
N GLY A 424 29.91 10.37 13.85
CA GLY A 424 30.69 10.10 12.64
C GLY A 424 32.18 10.45 12.78
N PRO A 425 32.96 10.28 11.69
CA PRO A 425 34.40 10.46 11.70
C PRO A 425 34.87 11.91 11.92
N CYS A 426 34.00 12.91 11.73
CA CYS A 426 34.36 14.32 11.76
C CYS A 426 34.08 14.98 13.13
N GLY A 427 33.28 14.33 13.97
CA GLY A 427 33.08 14.72 15.35
C GLY A 427 32.43 16.10 15.48
N VAL A 428 33.23 17.11 15.80
CA VAL A 428 32.78 18.51 16.00
C VAL A 428 32.85 19.34 14.71
N SER A 429 33.16 18.71 13.58
CA SER A 429 33.19 19.39 12.29
C SER A 429 32.03 18.90 11.45
N SER A 430 31.60 19.75 10.54
CA SER A 430 30.34 19.58 9.84
C SER A 430 30.46 18.62 8.67
N ASP A 431 29.51 17.70 8.59
CA ASP A 431 29.38 16.75 7.49
C ASP A 431 27.89 16.56 7.20
N LEU A 432 27.46 16.83 5.96
CA LEU A 432 26.07 16.66 5.58
C LEU A 432 25.91 16.11 4.18
N THR A 433 24.82 15.41 3.98
CA THR A 433 24.40 14.89 2.67
C THR A 433 22.92 15.20 2.47
N PHE A 434 22.56 15.76 1.33
CA PHE A 434 21.16 16.07 0.99
C PHE A 434 20.88 15.84 -0.49
N ALA A 435 19.62 15.62 -0.85
CA ALA A 435 19.26 15.39 -2.25
C ALA A 435 19.38 16.70 -3.05
N CYS A 436 20.06 16.65 -4.19
CA CYS A 436 20.24 17.81 -5.06
C CYS A 436 19.67 17.56 -6.46
N THR A 437 19.24 18.65 -7.10
CA THR A 437 18.61 18.63 -8.43
C THR A 437 19.55 19.19 -9.49
N ALA A 438 19.74 18.47 -10.59
CA ALA A 438 20.59 18.87 -11.70
C ALA A 438 20.21 20.27 -12.24
N GLY A 439 21.22 21.11 -12.42
CA GLY A 439 21.08 22.49 -12.90
C GLY A 439 20.68 23.50 -11.84
N THR A 440 20.44 23.08 -10.60
CA THR A 440 20.13 23.97 -9.48
C THR A 440 21.42 24.57 -8.93
N ASP A 441 21.40 25.89 -8.70
CA ASP A 441 22.50 26.61 -8.05
C ASP A 441 22.31 26.57 -6.54
N TYR A 442 23.25 25.96 -5.84
CA TYR A 442 23.32 25.95 -4.39
C TYR A 442 24.33 26.98 -3.88
N ILE A 443 24.01 27.61 -2.75
CA ILE A 443 24.90 28.52 -2.03
C ILE A 443 25.26 27.83 -0.71
N ILE A 444 26.54 27.71 -0.40
CA ILE A 444 27.05 27.00 0.78
C ILE A 444 27.75 28.00 1.68
N ARG A 445 27.27 28.13 2.91
CA ARG A 445 27.89 28.92 3.99
C ARG A 445 28.69 27.99 4.88
N ILE A 446 29.92 28.37 5.21
CA ILE A 446 30.76 27.70 6.20
C ILE A 446 31.28 28.71 7.22
N GLY A 447 31.09 28.45 8.50
CA GLY A 447 31.60 29.28 9.60
C GLY A 447 32.14 28.44 10.76
N GLY A 448 32.63 29.12 11.79
CA GLY A 448 33.03 28.49 13.05
C GLY A 448 31.88 28.38 14.04
N TRP A 449 31.90 27.33 14.87
CA TRP A 449 30.90 27.16 15.93
C TRP A 449 30.97 28.25 17.00
N SER A 450 32.18 28.67 17.39
CA SER A 450 32.42 29.82 18.28
C SER A 450 33.39 30.85 17.70
N VAL A 451 33.46 32.03 18.34
CA VAL A 451 34.39 33.12 17.96
C VAL A 451 35.88 32.71 17.93
N THR A 452 36.26 31.60 18.56
CA THR A 452 37.65 31.11 18.54
C THR A 452 37.92 30.06 17.48
N ASP A 453 36.88 29.53 16.84
CA ASP A 453 36.97 28.43 15.89
C ASP A 453 37.01 29.00 14.48
N ASN A 454 38.22 29.31 14.01
CA ASN A 454 38.48 29.83 12.67
C ASN A 454 39.81 29.29 12.16
N GLY A 455 39.98 29.31 10.84
CA GLY A 455 41.23 28.90 10.23
C GLY A 455 41.06 28.46 8.79
N ILE A 456 42.04 27.68 8.36
CA ILE A 456 42.16 27.18 6.99
C ILE A 456 41.67 25.74 6.95
N GLY A 457 40.89 25.40 5.93
CA GLY A 457 40.43 24.04 5.68
C GLY A 457 40.07 23.82 4.22
N ASP A 458 39.66 22.59 3.92
CA ASP A 458 39.08 22.23 2.63
C ASP A 458 37.58 21.96 2.83
N LEU A 459 36.75 22.59 2.01
CA LEU A 459 35.33 22.29 1.85
C LEU A 459 35.20 21.27 0.71
N ILE A 460 34.83 20.05 1.05
CA ILE A 460 34.60 18.96 0.11
C ILE A 460 33.17 19.06 -0.39
N ILE A 461 32.98 19.12 -1.71
CA ILE A 461 31.67 19.11 -2.36
C ILE A 461 31.65 17.99 -3.38
N GLU A 462 30.86 16.95 -3.14
CA GLU A 462 30.82 15.76 -3.98
C GLU A 462 29.37 15.36 -4.28
N GLU A 463 29.05 15.19 -5.57
CA GLU A 463 27.82 14.53 -5.97
C GLU A 463 28.00 13.03 -5.83
N LEU A 464 27.42 12.48 -4.77
CA LEU A 464 27.38 11.06 -4.49
C LEU A 464 26.28 10.42 -5.32
N CYS A 465 26.72 9.62 -6.26
CA CYS A 465 25.91 8.59 -6.88
C CYS A 465 26.51 7.25 -6.45
N ASP A 466 25.68 6.23 -6.23
CA ASP A 466 26.05 4.95 -5.60
C ASP A 466 26.10 4.95 -4.05
N PHE A 467 25.02 5.39 -3.42
CA PHE A 467 24.86 5.28 -1.98
C PHE A 467 24.05 4.05 -1.59
N GLY A 468 24.72 2.89 -1.53
CA GLY A 468 24.28 1.73 -0.75
C GLY A 468 22.95 1.11 -1.17
N LEU A 469 22.78 0.79 -2.46
CA LEU A 469 21.61 0.03 -2.94
C LEU A 469 21.52 -1.29 -2.16
N SER A 470 20.44 -1.45 -1.40
CA SER A 470 20.24 -2.57 -0.49
C SER A 470 18.77 -2.70 -0.11
N GLY A 471 18.44 -3.76 0.64
CA GLY A 471 17.09 -3.95 1.16
C GLY A 471 16.03 -4.12 0.07
N LEU A 472 16.42 -4.63 -1.11
CA LEU A 472 15.45 -5.02 -2.13
C LEU A 472 14.58 -6.14 -1.57
N ILE A 473 13.28 -5.87 -1.49
CA ILE A 473 12.24 -6.79 -1.06
C ILE A 473 11.26 -6.91 -2.23
N ALA A 474 10.80 -8.13 -2.48
CA ALA A 474 9.73 -8.43 -3.39
C ALA A 474 8.61 -9.13 -2.62
N VAL A 475 7.41 -8.57 -2.68
CA VAL A 475 6.21 -9.11 -2.01
C VAL A 475 5.21 -9.52 -3.08
N VAL A 476 4.79 -10.79 -3.04
CA VAL A 476 3.77 -11.33 -3.93
C VAL A 476 2.39 -11.04 -3.32
N ASP A 477 1.50 -10.43 -4.08
CA ASP A 477 0.08 -10.34 -3.73
C ASP A 477 -0.61 -11.65 -4.17
N CYS A 478 -0.98 -12.45 -3.18
CA CYS A 478 -1.58 -13.77 -3.39
C CYS A 478 -2.94 -13.73 -4.10
N SER A 479 -3.62 -12.58 -4.12
CA SER A 479 -4.95 -12.46 -4.73
C SER A 479 -4.92 -12.28 -6.24
N ASN A 480 -3.88 -11.62 -6.77
CA ASN A 480 -3.80 -11.20 -8.17
C ASN A 480 -2.46 -11.56 -8.85
N GLY A 481 -1.48 -12.10 -8.12
CA GLY A 481 -0.16 -12.46 -8.65
C GLY A 481 0.74 -11.26 -8.96
N ASP A 482 0.40 -10.06 -8.49
CA ASP A 482 1.24 -8.88 -8.63
C ASP A 482 2.47 -8.99 -7.71
N VAL A 483 3.58 -8.38 -8.11
CA VAL A 483 4.80 -8.31 -7.30
C VAL A 483 5.13 -6.85 -6.99
N SER A 484 5.08 -6.51 -5.70
CA SER A 484 5.48 -5.20 -5.20
C SER A 484 6.95 -5.24 -4.78
N LEU A 485 7.76 -4.40 -5.41
CA LEU A 485 9.18 -4.22 -5.11
C LEU A 485 9.37 -2.97 -4.25
N SER A 486 10.27 -3.05 -3.26
CA SER A 486 10.72 -1.90 -2.47
C SER A 486 12.19 -2.00 -2.13
N TRP A 487 12.89 -0.87 -2.02
CA TRP A 487 14.31 -0.79 -1.67
C TRP A 487 14.63 0.53 -0.94
N ASN A 488 15.86 0.66 -0.41
CA ASN A 488 16.28 1.90 0.26
C ASN A 488 16.48 3.05 -0.73
N ASN A 489 16.31 4.30 -0.29
CA ASN A 489 16.67 5.45 -1.10
C ASN A 489 18.20 5.50 -1.29
N ALA A 490 18.68 5.20 -2.49
CA ALA A 490 20.09 5.10 -2.83
C ALA A 490 20.36 6.05 -4.00
N GLY A 491 21.09 7.15 -3.83
CA GLY A 491 21.06 8.32 -4.74
C GLY A 491 21.58 8.14 -6.18
N PHE A 492 21.06 7.17 -6.93
CA PHE A 492 21.35 6.94 -8.34
C PHE A 492 20.53 7.87 -9.22
N SER A 493 21.12 8.28 -10.34
CA SER A 493 20.51 9.21 -11.29
C SER A 493 19.20 8.67 -11.88
N ASN A 494 19.12 7.35 -12.07
CA ASN A 494 17.90 6.63 -12.40
C ASN A 494 18.01 5.14 -11.99
N TYR A 495 16.89 4.43 -12.12
CA TYR A 495 16.82 3.00 -11.87
C TYR A 495 16.22 2.23 -13.04
N ASP A 496 16.71 1.01 -13.25
CA ASP A 496 16.08 0.03 -14.13
C ASP A 496 15.65 -1.18 -13.29
N ILE A 497 14.48 -1.74 -13.61
CA ILE A 497 13.96 -2.96 -12.99
C ILE A 497 14.09 -4.09 -13.99
N LEU A 498 14.74 -5.17 -13.56
CA LEU A 498 14.91 -6.41 -14.29
C LEU A 498 13.98 -7.47 -13.69
N ARG A 499 13.35 -8.27 -14.54
CA ARG A 499 12.75 -9.56 -14.19
C ARG A 499 13.41 -10.62 -15.06
N ASP A 500 14.00 -11.61 -14.42
CA ASP A 500 14.74 -12.71 -15.06
C ASP A 500 15.85 -12.21 -16.00
N GLY A 501 16.53 -11.14 -15.58
CA GLY A 501 17.59 -10.47 -16.34
C GLY A 501 17.10 -9.61 -17.51
N ILE A 502 15.79 -9.47 -17.71
CA ILE A 502 15.19 -8.63 -18.75
C ILE A 502 14.63 -7.36 -18.12
N ALA A 503 14.98 -6.19 -18.66
CA ALA A 503 14.43 -4.93 -18.18
C ALA A 503 12.92 -4.83 -18.47
N ILE A 504 12.14 -4.68 -17.41
CA ILE A 504 10.68 -4.45 -17.44
C ILE A 504 10.32 -2.99 -17.21
N ALA A 505 11.21 -2.22 -16.57
CA ALA A 505 11.13 -0.77 -16.49
C ALA A 505 12.55 -0.19 -16.60
N THR A 506 12.69 0.97 -17.27
CA THR A 506 13.98 1.63 -17.41
C THR A 506 13.86 3.14 -17.22
N GLY A 507 14.94 3.75 -16.72
CA GLY A 507 15.03 5.19 -16.51
C GLY A 507 14.04 5.72 -15.48
N LEU A 508 13.69 4.91 -14.47
CA LEU A 508 12.86 5.36 -13.37
C LEU A 508 13.55 6.54 -12.64
N PRO A 509 12.82 7.59 -12.26
CA PRO A 509 13.43 8.81 -11.73
C PRO A 509 14.30 8.60 -10.48
N PHE A 510 15.24 9.52 -10.26
CA PHE A 510 15.94 9.64 -8.97
C PHE A 510 14.93 9.65 -7.81
N GLY A 511 15.29 9.01 -6.69
CA GLY A 511 14.42 8.89 -5.52
C GLY A 511 13.34 7.81 -5.61
N THR A 512 13.21 7.10 -6.74
CA THR A 512 12.33 5.93 -6.81
C THR A 512 12.80 4.87 -5.81
N THR A 513 11.87 4.39 -4.98
CA THR A 513 12.12 3.39 -3.92
C THR A 513 11.19 2.18 -4.00
N SER A 514 10.28 2.17 -4.97
CA SER A 514 9.34 1.07 -5.17
C SER A 514 8.92 0.92 -6.63
N TYR A 515 8.43 -0.26 -6.98
CA TYR A 515 7.89 -0.58 -8.30
C TYR A 515 6.91 -1.75 -8.21
N ASN A 516 5.75 -1.64 -8.85
CA ASN A 516 4.78 -2.74 -8.91
C ASN A 516 4.81 -3.39 -10.30
N ASP A 517 5.12 -4.69 -10.34
CA ASP A 517 4.99 -5.51 -11.54
C ASP A 517 3.65 -6.23 -11.52
N LEU A 518 2.80 -5.94 -12.50
CA LEU A 518 1.40 -6.37 -12.52
C LEU A 518 1.20 -7.62 -13.37
N ALA A 519 0.29 -8.50 -12.94
CA ALA A 519 -0.10 -9.73 -13.62
C ALA A 519 1.10 -10.62 -13.98
N VAL A 520 1.97 -10.87 -13.00
CA VAL A 520 3.17 -11.69 -13.18
C VAL A 520 2.74 -13.14 -13.39
N SER A 521 3.43 -13.84 -14.30
CA SER A 521 3.16 -15.26 -14.52
C SER A 521 3.48 -16.07 -13.26
N PRO A 522 2.75 -17.17 -12.99
CA PRO A 522 3.14 -18.10 -11.94
C PRO A 522 4.53 -18.69 -12.21
N GLY A 523 5.31 -18.90 -11.14
CA GLY A 523 6.64 -19.51 -11.19
C GLY A 523 7.73 -18.73 -10.47
N PRO A 524 8.97 -19.25 -10.48
CA PRO A 524 10.12 -18.58 -9.91
C PRO A 524 10.52 -17.38 -10.78
N HIS A 525 10.70 -16.23 -10.14
CA HIS A 525 11.19 -15.01 -10.78
C HIS A 525 12.34 -14.40 -9.97
N THR A 526 13.36 -13.90 -10.67
CA THR A 526 14.42 -13.09 -10.07
C THR A 526 14.25 -11.63 -10.48
N TYR A 527 13.98 -10.78 -9.50
CA TYR A 527 13.95 -9.34 -9.70
C TYR A 527 15.31 -8.74 -9.41
N GLY A 528 15.78 -7.91 -10.33
CA GLY A 528 16.98 -7.11 -10.17
C GLY A 528 16.62 -5.63 -10.21
N ILE A 529 17.22 -4.83 -9.34
CA ILE A 529 17.24 -3.39 -9.49
C ILE A 529 18.64 -2.93 -9.87
N VAL A 530 18.73 -2.15 -10.93
CA VAL A 530 19.96 -1.51 -11.40
C VAL A 530 19.89 -0.04 -11.03
N GLY A 531 20.69 0.40 -10.08
CA GLY A 531 20.95 1.81 -9.84
C GLY A 531 22.04 2.30 -10.79
N ASN A 532 21.70 3.21 -11.72
CA ASN A 532 22.68 3.75 -12.68
C ASN A 532 23.23 5.09 -12.18
N CYS A 533 24.56 5.18 -12.10
CA CYS A 533 25.24 6.46 -11.92
C CYS A 533 25.74 7.01 -13.25
N ALA A 534 25.07 8.05 -13.76
CA ALA A 534 25.46 8.70 -15.01
C ALA A 534 26.78 9.48 -14.90
N THR A 535 27.06 10.11 -13.75
CA THR A 535 28.25 10.97 -13.56
C THR A 535 29.55 10.18 -13.47
N GLN A 536 29.52 9.01 -12.82
CA GLN A 536 30.67 8.10 -12.68
C GLN A 536 30.72 7.00 -13.75
N GLY A 537 29.63 6.82 -14.51
CA GLY A 537 29.54 5.77 -15.54
C GLY A 537 29.53 4.35 -14.96
N THR A 538 29.03 4.20 -13.74
CA THR A 538 28.93 2.94 -12.99
C THR A 538 27.47 2.55 -12.78
N ALA A 539 27.22 1.28 -12.48
CA ALA A 539 25.91 0.79 -12.08
C ALA A 539 26.06 -0.27 -10.98
N VAL A 540 25.11 -0.30 -10.06
CA VAL A 540 25.03 -1.31 -9.01
C VAL A 540 23.75 -2.10 -9.17
N VAL A 541 23.85 -3.42 -8.99
CA VAL A 541 22.72 -4.34 -9.11
C VAL A 541 22.51 -5.05 -7.78
N THR A 542 21.27 -5.09 -7.33
CA THR A 542 20.81 -5.96 -6.23
C THR A 542 19.67 -6.83 -6.74
N GLU A 543 19.62 -8.08 -6.31
CA GLU A 543 18.62 -9.05 -6.77
C GLU A 543 17.89 -9.71 -5.60
N VAL A 544 16.64 -10.12 -5.85
CA VAL A 544 15.81 -10.94 -4.96
C VAL A 544 15.05 -11.95 -5.81
N SER A 545 14.94 -13.18 -5.33
CA SER A 545 14.14 -14.22 -5.98
C SER A 545 12.86 -14.46 -5.21
N VAL A 546 11.75 -14.64 -5.92
CA VAL A 546 10.44 -14.94 -5.37
C VAL A 546 9.73 -16.00 -6.20
N ASN A 547 8.94 -16.84 -5.54
CA ASN A 547 8.01 -17.74 -6.19
C ASN A 547 6.64 -17.06 -6.27
N VAL A 548 6.22 -16.71 -7.48
CA VAL A 548 4.89 -16.11 -7.71
C VAL A 548 3.87 -17.24 -7.85
N GLN A 549 2.93 -17.32 -6.91
CA GLN A 549 1.76 -18.18 -7.04
C GLN A 549 0.75 -17.52 -7.99
N GLY A 550 0.07 -18.30 -8.82
CA GLY A 550 -0.94 -17.75 -9.72
C GLY A 550 -2.13 -17.13 -8.99
N ALA A 551 -2.63 -16.01 -9.54
CA ALA A 551 -3.78 -15.26 -9.05
C ALA A 551 -4.99 -16.18 -8.75
N GLY A 552 -5.38 -16.23 -7.47
CA GLY A 552 -6.54 -16.92 -6.87
C GLY A 552 -7.36 -17.89 -7.73
N GLY A 553 -7.49 -19.15 -7.28
CA GLY A 553 -8.36 -20.14 -7.92
C GLY A 553 -7.82 -21.57 -7.95
N PHE A 554 -6.60 -21.79 -7.46
CA PHE A 554 -6.04 -23.12 -7.27
C PHE A 554 -6.44 -23.66 -5.89
N SER A 555 -6.96 -24.88 -5.86
CA SER A 555 -7.24 -25.62 -4.64
C SER A 555 -5.99 -26.34 -4.12
N ASP A 556 -5.00 -26.55 -4.98
CA ASP A 556 -3.85 -27.38 -4.71
C ASP A 556 -2.56 -26.67 -5.11
N LEU A 557 -1.53 -26.82 -4.29
CA LEU A 557 -0.18 -26.38 -4.63
C LEU A 557 0.78 -27.57 -4.55
N ILE A 558 1.48 -27.84 -5.65
CA ILE A 558 2.59 -28.78 -5.71
C ILE A 558 3.90 -28.00 -5.47
N VAL A 559 4.61 -28.33 -4.40
CA VAL A 559 5.92 -27.76 -4.06
C VAL A 559 6.98 -28.81 -4.37
N VAL A 560 7.78 -28.54 -5.42
CA VAL A 560 8.78 -29.48 -5.94
C VAL A 560 10.14 -29.17 -5.32
N GLY A 561 10.50 -29.93 -4.28
CA GLY A 561 11.80 -29.85 -3.63
C GLY A 561 12.85 -30.73 -4.31
N GLU A 562 12.43 -31.87 -4.85
CA GLU A 562 13.28 -32.83 -5.56
C GLU A 562 13.89 -32.24 -6.84
N THR A 563 15.11 -32.68 -7.17
CA THR A 563 15.68 -32.41 -8.50
C THR A 563 15.25 -33.50 -9.49
N PRO A 564 14.91 -33.16 -10.75
CA PRO A 564 14.41 -34.14 -11.72
C PRO A 564 15.35 -35.34 -11.89
N SER A 565 14.80 -36.55 -11.72
CA SER A 565 15.55 -37.80 -11.71
C SER A 565 14.78 -38.92 -12.46
N GLY A 566 15.04 -40.19 -12.14
CA GLY A 566 14.43 -41.37 -12.76
C GLY A 566 12.97 -41.61 -12.36
N VAL A 567 12.57 -41.14 -11.17
CA VAL A 567 11.18 -41.02 -10.73
C VAL A 567 10.83 -39.53 -10.68
N ASP A 568 9.65 -39.16 -11.18
CA ASP A 568 9.19 -37.77 -11.22
C ASP A 568 7.81 -37.72 -10.58
N SER A 569 7.79 -37.56 -9.25
CA SER A 569 6.54 -37.47 -8.49
C SER A 569 5.73 -36.27 -8.91
N SER A 570 6.39 -35.15 -9.23
CA SER A 570 5.70 -33.96 -9.72
C SER A 570 4.90 -34.25 -10.98
N LEU A 571 5.50 -34.88 -11.99
CA LEU A 571 4.82 -35.21 -13.24
C LEU A 571 3.69 -36.23 -13.03
N ALA A 572 3.93 -37.25 -12.20
CA ALA A 572 2.93 -38.27 -11.89
C ALA A 572 1.71 -37.66 -11.18
N LEU A 573 1.94 -36.84 -10.16
CA LEU A 573 0.88 -36.18 -9.40
C LEU A 573 0.11 -35.16 -10.25
N GLN A 574 0.81 -34.36 -11.07
CA GLN A 574 0.17 -33.46 -12.03
C GLN A 574 -0.76 -34.22 -12.99
N THR A 575 -0.32 -35.37 -13.49
CA THR A 575 -1.11 -36.20 -14.40
C THR A 575 -2.37 -36.69 -13.70
N ALA A 576 -2.23 -37.25 -12.50
CA ALA A 576 -3.36 -37.76 -11.72
C ALA A 576 -4.34 -36.65 -11.32
N MET A 577 -3.83 -35.48 -10.89
CA MET A 577 -4.66 -34.32 -10.57
C MET A 577 -5.40 -33.77 -11.79
N THR A 578 -4.75 -33.75 -12.96
CA THR A 578 -5.39 -33.37 -14.22
C THR A 578 -6.52 -34.33 -14.57
N ASN A 579 -6.30 -35.64 -14.44
CA ASN A 579 -7.33 -36.65 -14.67
C ASN A 579 -8.50 -36.52 -13.69
N ALA A 580 -8.22 -36.14 -12.44
CA ALA A 580 -9.21 -35.84 -11.40
C ALA A 580 -9.92 -34.49 -11.57
N GLY A 581 -9.53 -33.65 -12.56
CA GLY A 581 -10.12 -32.34 -12.79
C GLY A 581 -9.76 -31.29 -11.72
N ILE A 582 -8.63 -31.47 -11.05
CA ILE A 582 -8.17 -30.60 -9.96
C ILE A 582 -7.39 -29.41 -10.52
N PHE A 583 -7.66 -28.22 -9.97
CA PHE A 583 -6.94 -27.01 -10.30
C PHE A 583 -5.76 -26.84 -9.35
N PHE A 584 -4.55 -27.03 -9.86
CA PHE A 584 -3.32 -26.93 -9.09
C PHE A 584 -2.33 -25.92 -9.68
N ASP A 585 -1.49 -25.36 -8.81
CA ASP A 585 -0.29 -24.61 -9.18
C ASP A 585 0.97 -25.41 -8.82
N ILE A 586 2.12 -25.06 -9.40
CA ILE A 586 3.39 -25.78 -9.19
C ILE A 586 4.52 -24.78 -8.98
N LEU A 587 5.22 -24.90 -7.85
CA LEU A 587 6.34 -24.04 -7.52
C LEU A 587 7.56 -24.88 -7.07
N PRO A 588 8.78 -24.50 -7.46
CA PRO A 588 9.99 -25.18 -7.02
C PRO A 588 10.45 -24.71 -5.63
N GLY A 589 11.30 -25.48 -4.98
CA GLY A 589 11.93 -25.14 -3.72
C GLY A 589 11.27 -25.79 -2.51
N GLY A 590 11.35 -25.15 -1.35
CA GLY A 590 10.68 -25.64 -0.14
C GLY A 590 9.45 -24.83 0.22
N PRO A 591 8.59 -25.36 1.12
CA PRO A 591 7.45 -24.61 1.66
C PRO A 591 7.83 -23.24 2.24
N GLY A 592 9.03 -23.10 2.82
CA GLY A 592 9.50 -21.83 3.38
C GLY A 592 9.78 -20.75 2.33
N ASP A 593 9.92 -21.14 1.06
CA ASP A 593 10.18 -20.25 -0.08
C ASP A 593 8.85 -19.79 -0.75
N ILE A 594 7.70 -20.26 -0.28
CA ILE A 594 6.40 -19.99 -0.88
C ILE A 594 5.61 -18.96 -0.05
N PRO A 595 5.35 -17.76 -0.58
CA PRO A 595 4.73 -16.67 0.19
C PRO A 595 3.24 -16.90 0.51
N CYS A 596 2.53 -17.69 -0.33
CA CYS A 596 1.07 -17.73 -0.35
C CYS A 596 0.45 -19.03 0.19
N LEU A 597 1.16 -19.80 1.02
CA LEU A 597 0.67 -21.10 1.54
C LEU A 597 -0.60 -21.01 2.41
N THR A 598 -0.95 -19.83 2.88
CA THR A 598 -2.17 -19.62 3.70
C THR A 598 -3.33 -19.04 2.91
N ASP A 599 -3.18 -18.86 1.59
CA ASP A 599 -4.21 -18.28 0.73
C ASP A 599 -5.55 -19.02 0.89
N ALA A 600 -6.65 -18.26 0.92
CA ALA A 600 -7.97 -18.82 1.19
C ALA A 600 -8.45 -19.81 0.10
N SER A 601 -7.97 -19.71 -1.14
CA SER A 601 -8.34 -20.64 -2.22
C SER A 601 -7.67 -22.00 -2.09
N LEU A 602 -6.49 -22.08 -1.45
CA LEU A 602 -5.79 -23.34 -1.26
C LEU A 602 -6.52 -24.24 -0.26
N GLU A 603 -6.66 -25.50 -0.60
CA GLU A 603 -7.15 -26.57 0.27
C GLU A 603 -6.02 -27.51 0.68
N ARG A 604 -5.07 -27.76 -0.23
CA ARG A 604 -4.04 -28.80 -0.11
C ARG A 604 -2.65 -28.32 -0.55
N ILE A 605 -1.63 -28.76 0.18
CA ILE A 605 -0.21 -28.54 -0.15
C ILE A 605 0.45 -29.91 -0.30
N TRP A 606 1.13 -30.11 -1.42
CA TRP A 606 1.83 -31.34 -1.78
C TRP A 606 3.32 -31.06 -1.88
N TYR A 607 4.07 -31.36 -0.82
CA TYR A 607 5.53 -31.21 -0.84
C TYR A 607 6.19 -32.50 -1.30
N LEU A 608 6.90 -32.41 -2.42
CA LEU A 608 7.63 -33.49 -3.06
C LEU A 608 9.11 -33.31 -2.78
N GLY A 609 9.56 -33.82 -1.65
CA GLY A 609 10.94 -33.70 -1.17
C GLY A 609 11.90 -34.70 -1.83
N GLY A 610 11.37 -35.74 -2.47
CA GLY A 610 12.11 -36.79 -3.17
C GLY A 610 12.91 -37.70 -2.25
N THR A 611 13.70 -38.57 -2.87
CA THR A 611 14.59 -39.54 -2.23
C THR A 611 16.05 -39.33 -2.62
N TYR A 612 16.99 -39.85 -1.83
CA TYR A 612 18.41 -39.77 -2.18
C TYR A 612 18.67 -40.45 -3.54
N PRO A 613 19.53 -39.88 -4.42
CA PRO A 613 20.41 -38.71 -4.22
C PRO A 613 19.81 -37.37 -4.64
N SER A 614 18.54 -37.35 -5.01
CA SER A 614 17.87 -36.21 -5.66
C SER A 614 17.01 -35.40 -4.69
N ASN A 615 17.00 -35.77 -3.41
CA ASN A 615 16.16 -35.19 -2.38
C ASN A 615 16.60 -33.80 -1.91
N ARG A 616 15.63 -33.05 -1.37
CA ARG A 616 15.84 -31.81 -0.62
C ARG A 616 15.36 -31.96 0.82
N ALA A 617 16.31 -31.90 1.75
CA ALA A 617 16.03 -31.88 3.17
C ALA A 617 15.12 -30.69 3.56
N LEU A 618 14.12 -30.95 4.40
CA LEU A 618 13.31 -29.90 5.03
C LEU A 618 14.18 -29.12 6.02
N ASN A 619 14.07 -27.78 5.99
CA ASN A 619 14.73 -26.92 6.97
C ASN A 619 13.72 -26.29 7.95
N ASP A 620 14.21 -25.54 8.94
CA ASP A 620 13.36 -24.90 9.95
C ASP A 620 12.32 -23.93 9.37
N ALA A 621 12.65 -23.22 8.28
CA ALA A 621 11.72 -22.30 7.61
C ALA A 621 10.60 -23.08 6.90
N ASP A 622 10.94 -24.19 6.23
CA ASP A 622 9.98 -25.08 5.61
C ASP A 622 9.02 -25.67 6.65
N GLY A 623 9.57 -26.17 7.76
CA GLY A 623 8.76 -26.75 8.83
C GLY A 623 7.83 -25.72 9.48
N THR A 624 8.31 -24.48 9.68
CA THR A 624 7.48 -23.38 10.18
C THR A 624 6.35 -23.02 9.21
N ALA A 625 6.64 -23.00 7.92
CA ALA A 625 5.67 -22.69 6.87
C ALA A 625 4.56 -23.75 6.79
N LEU A 626 4.91 -25.04 6.84
CA LEU A 626 3.95 -26.15 6.90
C LEU A 626 3.08 -26.09 8.16
N VAL A 627 3.66 -25.84 9.34
CA VAL A 627 2.89 -25.63 10.58
C VAL A 627 1.89 -24.50 10.45
N THR A 628 2.31 -23.37 9.86
CA THR A 628 1.44 -22.21 9.66
C THR A 628 0.30 -22.52 8.70
N ALA A 629 0.58 -23.23 7.59
CA ALA A 629 -0.44 -23.65 6.65
C ALA A 629 -1.44 -24.64 7.26
N GLN A 630 -0.95 -25.62 8.02
CA GLN A 630 -1.79 -26.58 8.75
C GLN A 630 -2.77 -25.86 9.70
N GLN A 631 -2.26 -24.89 10.46
CA GLN A 631 -3.06 -24.07 11.38
C GLN A 631 -4.10 -23.21 10.63
N ALA A 632 -3.79 -22.77 9.41
CA ALA A 632 -4.73 -22.09 8.52
C ALA A 632 -5.75 -23.04 7.87
N GLY A 633 -5.72 -24.33 8.22
CA GLY A 633 -6.67 -25.33 7.75
C GLY A 633 -6.27 -26.05 6.46
N LYS A 634 -5.02 -25.87 5.98
CA LYS A 634 -4.54 -26.53 4.76
C LYS A 634 -4.16 -27.97 5.06
N ASN A 635 -4.64 -28.90 4.23
CA ASN A 635 -4.23 -30.29 4.32
C ASN A 635 -2.85 -30.44 3.68
N ILE A 636 -2.01 -31.28 4.28
CA ILE A 636 -0.60 -31.39 3.94
C ILE A 636 -0.28 -32.81 3.55
N TYR A 637 0.32 -32.97 2.39
CA TYR A 637 0.98 -34.17 1.95
C TYR A 637 2.49 -33.90 1.87
N VAL A 638 3.29 -34.76 2.48
CA VAL A 638 4.75 -34.72 2.42
C VAL A 638 5.27 -36.09 2.01
N GLU A 639 6.04 -36.12 0.94
CA GLU A 639 6.92 -37.24 0.65
C GLU A 639 8.39 -36.84 0.77
N SER A 640 9.18 -37.67 1.46
CA SER A 640 10.62 -37.49 1.56
C SER A 640 11.30 -38.75 2.10
N GLY A 641 12.37 -39.20 1.44
CA GLY A 641 13.09 -40.42 1.83
C GLY A 641 13.79 -40.35 3.20
N ASP A 642 14.22 -39.16 3.61
CA ASP A 642 15.17 -38.95 4.70
C ASP A 642 14.66 -37.98 5.79
N ALA A 643 13.44 -37.45 5.66
CA ALA A 643 12.95 -36.34 6.50
C ALA A 643 12.82 -36.67 8.00
N TRP A 644 12.75 -37.96 8.38
CA TRP A 644 12.44 -38.38 9.75
C TRP A 644 13.57 -39.16 10.43
N GLY A 645 14.29 -39.98 9.68
CA GLY A 645 15.34 -40.85 10.19
C GLY A 645 16.74 -40.27 10.07
N PHE A 646 16.98 -39.41 9.08
CA PHE A 646 18.32 -38.90 8.75
C PHE A 646 18.45 -37.38 8.88
N ASP A 647 17.53 -36.63 8.29
CA ASP A 647 17.57 -35.16 8.25
C ASP A 647 17.37 -34.51 9.62
N ALA A 648 17.72 -33.22 9.70
CA ALA A 648 17.56 -32.46 10.94
C ALA A 648 16.07 -32.26 11.26
N VAL A 649 15.69 -32.50 12.52
CA VAL A 649 14.33 -32.26 13.02
C VAL A 649 13.95 -30.79 12.81
N THR A 650 12.76 -30.57 12.26
CA THR A 650 12.15 -29.26 12.00
C THR A 650 10.89 -29.08 12.86
N PRO A 651 10.27 -27.87 12.90
CA PRO A 651 9.00 -27.67 13.59
C PRO A 651 7.84 -28.55 13.08
N PHE A 652 7.89 -29.03 11.84
CA PHE A 652 6.85 -29.88 11.26
C PHE A 652 6.75 -31.24 11.96
N ASN A 653 7.86 -31.76 12.50
CA ASN A 653 7.90 -33.05 13.20
C ASN A 653 7.02 -33.12 14.46
N ALA A 654 6.48 -32.00 14.95
CA ALA A 654 5.58 -31.97 16.10
C ALA A 654 4.09 -32.13 15.72
N ILE A 655 3.79 -32.18 14.41
CA ILE A 655 2.44 -32.17 13.84
C ILE A 655 2.28 -33.12 12.64
N ASP A 656 3.30 -33.92 12.30
CA ASP A 656 3.33 -34.72 11.08
C ASP A 656 2.72 -36.12 11.27
N GLY A 657 2.41 -36.50 12.51
CA GLY A 657 1.87 -37.80 12.86
C GLY A 657 2.92 -38.90 12.92
N VAL A 658 4.20 -38.61 12.72
CA VAL A 658 5.31 -39.57 12.75
C VAL A 658 5.97 -39.53 14.13
N SER A 659 6.14 -40.70 14.75
CA SER A 659 6.73 -40.81 16.08
C SER A 659 8.15 -40.24 16.12
N GLU A 660 8.51 -39.48 17.14
CA GLU A 660 9.87 -38.95 17.33
C GLU A 660 10.80 -39.96 18.01
N THR A 661 10.29 -41.15 18.28
CA THR A 661 11.06 -42.26 18.87
C THR A 661 10.85 -43.54 18.07
N GLY A 662 11.94 -44.29 17.88
CA GLY A 662 11.88 -45.59 17.21
C GLY A 662 11.87 -45.54 15.68
N ILE A 663 11.93 -44.35 15.07
CA ILE A 663 12.23 -44.17 13.64
C ILE A 663 13.65 -44.64 13.36
N VAL A 664 13.83 -45.21 12.18
CA VAL A 664 15.11 -45.73 11.71
C VAL A 664 15.38 -45.11 10.35
N ASP A 665 16.51 -44.42 10.25
CA ASP A 665 17.20 -44.12 8.98
C ASP A 665 17.33 -45.44 8.22
N GLY A 666 16.50 -45.61 7.19
CA GLY A 666 16.21 -46.91 6.64
C GLY A 666 17.28 -47.39 5.65
N ASP A 667 16.85 -47.92 4.51
CA ASP A 667 17.75 -48.43 3.47
C ASP A 667 17.07 -48.44 2.09
N ASP A 668 17.73 -49.07 1.12
CA ASP A 668 17.35 -49.18 -0.28
C ASP A 668 16.58 -50.46 -0.63
N THR A 669 15.93 -51.09 0.36
CA THR A 669 15.28 -52.38 0.16
C THR A 669 13.82 -52.31 -0.28
N LEU A 670 13.19 -51.12 -0.28
CA LEU A 670 11.79 -50.98 -0.71
C LEU A 670 11.64 -51.27 -2.20
N LEU A 671 10.92 -52.35 -2.52
CA LEU A 671 10.62 -52.78 -3.89
C LEU A 671 9.16 -53.22 -4.08
N VAL A 672 8.50 -53.60 -2.98
CA VAL A 672 7.10 -54.04 -2.95
C VAL A 672 6.47 -53.50 -1.66
N MET A 673 5.26 -52.96 -1.78
CA MET A 673 4.53 -52.32 -0.70
C MET A 673 3.09 -52.84 -0.60
N ASP A 674 2.61 -52.96 0.62
CA ASP A 674 1.23 -53.30 0.95
C ASP A 674 0.54 -52.12 1.63
N GLY A 675 -0.67 -51.82 1.17
CA GLY A 675 -1.54 -50.87 1.80
C GLY A 675 -2.18 -51.45 3.07
N LEU A 676 -2.52 -50.55 3.99
CA LEU A 676 -3.11 -50.87 5.28
C LEU A 676 -4.42 -50.08 5.47
N ASP A 677 -5.32 -50.65 6.28
CA ASP A 677 -6.49 -49.92 6.79
C ASP A 677 -6.06 -49.06 7.99
N SER A 678 -6.16 -47.74 7.85
CA SER A 678 -5.84 -46.80 8.92
C SER A 678 -6.81 -46.89 10.09
N LEU A 679 -8.03 -47.40 9.87
CA LEU A 679 -9.20 -47.31 10.75
C LEU A 679 -9.64 -45.86 11.04
N LEU A 680 -9.14 -44.89 10.26
CA LEU A 680 -9.41 -43.46 10.36
C LEU A 680 -10.09 -42.90 9.10
N GLY A 681 -10.72 -43.79 8.31
CA GLY A 681 -11.44 -43.42 7.09
C GLY A 681 -10.66 -43.61 5.79
N LEU A 682 -9.34 -43.85 5.87
CA LEU A 682 -8.52 -44.26 4.72
C LEU A 682 -8.26 -45.77 4.78
N ASP A 683 -8.81 -46.52 3.84
CA ASP A 683 -8.56 -47.95 3.68
C ASP A 683 -7.80 -48.22 2.37
N MET A 684 -6.56 -48.70 2.52
CA MET A 684 -5.68 -49.10 1.42
C MET A 684 -5.44 -50.61 1.41
N SER A 685 -6.13 -51.38 2.26
CA SER A 685 -5.82 -52.80 2.50
C SER A 685 -6.11 -53.74 1.32
N ASP A 686 -6.79 -53.26 0.28
CA ASP A 686 -6.99 -53.97 -0.98
C ASP A 686 -5.79 -53.85 -1.94
N LEU A 687 -4.93 -52.85 -1.74
CA LEU A 687 -3.72 -52.63 -2.53
C LEU A 687 -2.57 -53.47 -1.94
N GLN A 688 -2.39 -54.69 -2.45
CA GLN A 688 -1.38 -55.63 -1.95
C GLN A 688 -0.38 -55.99 -3.05
N ASP A 689 0.84 -56.36 -2.67
CA ASP A 689 1.93 -56.74 -3.59
C ASP A 689 2.23 -55.67 -4.65
N ILE A 690 2.08 -54.38 -4.31
CA ILE A 690 2.28 -53.30 -5.27
C ILE A 690 3.77 -53.10 -5.50
N ALA A 691 4.21 -53.20 -6.76
CA ALA A 691 5.60 -52.93 -7.11
C ALA A 691 5.92 -51.44 -6.92
N TYR A 692 7.11 -51.16 -6.42
CA TYR A 692 7.64 -49.80 -6.28
C TYR A 692 8.89 -49.63 -7.16
N THR A 693 8.92 -48.54 -7.92
CA THR A 693 10.03 -48.18 -8.80
C THR A 693 10.92 -47.17 -8.09
N GLN A 694 12.18 -47.55 -7.89
CA GLN A 694 13.18 -46.65 -7.33
C GLN A 694 13.69 -45.65 -8.38
N ASP A 695 13.92 -44.40 -7.97
CA ASP A 695 14.63 -43.34 -8.66
C ASP A 695 16.01 -43.82 -9.14
N GLN A 696 16.80 -44.35 -8.20
CA GLN A 696 18.06 -45.01 -8.49
C GLN A 696 18.13 -46.38 -7.82
N ALA A 697 17.95 -47.43 -8.62
CA ALA A 697 18.01 -48.81 -8.15
C ALA A 697 19.24 -49.10 -7.26
N GLY A 698 18.99 -49.50 -6.01
CA GLY A 698 20.02 -49.79 -5.01
C GLY A 698 20.76 -48.56 -4.46
N SER A 699 20.14 -47.38 -4.53
CA SER A 699 20.66 -46.13 -4.01
C SER A 699 19.54 -45.14 -3.72
N GLU A 700 18.46 -45.62 -3.11
CA GLU A 700 17.30 -44.83 -2.72
C GLU A 700 16.98 -45.14 -1.27
N TRP A 701 17.01 -44.15 -0.38
CA TRP A 701 16.86 -44.40 1.06
C TRP A 701 15.45 -44.04 1.49
N THR A 702 14.79 -44.98 2.17
CA THR A 702 13.44 -44.80 2.72
C THR A 702 13.46 -45.06 4.21
N ASP A 703 13.10 -44.06 5.00
CA ASP A 703 12.87 -44.12 6.44
C ASP A 703 11.77 -45.12 6.83
N ARG A 704 11.98 -45.73 8.00
CA ARG A 704 11.03 -46.67 8.59
C ARG A 704 10.15 -45.93 9.59
N LEU A 705 8.92 -45.65 9.18
CA LEU A 705 8.00 -44.80 9.90
C LEU A 705 7.19 -45.57 10.95
N LEU A 706 6.87 -44.88 12.03
CA LEU A 706 5.96 -45.32 13.08
C LEU A 706 4.94 -44.21 13.35
N PRO A 707 3.66 -44.53 13.57
CA PRO A 707 2.65 -43.52 13.87
C PRO A 707 2.88 -42.97 15.27
N ALA A 708 2.75 -41.65 15.42
CA ALA A 708 2.86 -40.96 16.68
C ALA A 708 1.67 -41.25 17.60
N THR A 709 1.92 -41.15 18.91
CA THR A 709 0.86 -41.20 19.93
C THR A 709 0.84 -39.96 20.82
N THR A 710 1.78 -39.03 20.61
CA THR A 710 2.06 -37.89 21.49
C THR A 710 2.12 -36.55 20.76
N ASP A 711 1.85 -36.53 19.46
CA ASP A 711 1.83 -35.31 18.66
C ASP A 711 0.81 -34.30 19.17
N SER A 712 1.10 -33.03 18.87
CA SER A 712 0.39 -31.90 19.47
C SER A 712 -1.06 -31.71 18.97
N LEU A 713 -1.44 -32.38 17.87
CA LEU A 713 -2.75 -32.27 17.23
C LEU A 713 -3.64 -33.52 17.44
N GLY A 714 -3.40 -34.29 18.50
CA GLY A 714 -4.18 -35.47 18.84
C GLY A 714 -3.43 -36.79 18.60
N SER A 715 -4.07 -37.91 18.91
CA SER A 715 -3.43 -39.24 18.86
C SER A 715 -3.85 -40.10 17.67
N ALA A 716 -4.63 -39.55 16.73
CA ALA A 716 -5.23 -40.32 15.63
C ALA A 716 -4.28 -40.41 14.42
N ALA A 717 -3.11 -41.03 14.62
CA ALA A 717 -2.18 -41.37 13.55
C ALA A 717 -2.12 -42.89 13.33
N ALA A 718 -2.04 -43.32 12.08
CA ALA A 718 -1.99 -44.73 11.72
C ALA A 718 -1.10 -44.98 10.49
N LEU A 719 -0.50 -46.18 10.43
CA LEU A 719 0.21 -46.62 9.22
C LEU A 719 -0.79 -46.87 8.10
N ILE A 720 -0.41 -46.43 6.89
CA ILE A 720 -1.18 -46.64 5.66
C ILE A 720 -0.42 -47.48 4.64
N TRP A 721 0.90 -47.60 4.80
CA TRP A 721 1.78 -48.38 3.94
C TRP A 721 2.82 -49.13 4.77
N GLN A 722 3.12 -50.36 4.34
CA GLN A 722 4.23 -51.17 4.84
C GLN A 722 5.03 -51.77 3.68
N GLU A 723 6.31 -52.06 3.92
CA GLU A 723 7.09 -52.92 3.02
C GLU A 723 6.69 -54.39 3.21
N ASP A 724 6.48 -55.12 2.12
CA ASP A 724 5.87 -56.47 2.11
C ASP A 724 6.73 -57.53 2.85
N VAL A 725 8.05 -57.55 2.63
CA VAL A 725 8.88 -58.68 3.09
C VAL A 725 9.29 -58.55 4.56
N GLN A 726 9.72 -57.37 4.98
CA GLN A 726 10.24 -57.06 6.31
C GLN A 726 9.18 -56.44 7.22
N GLY A 727 8.09 -55.89 6.67
CA GLY A 727 6.93 -55.41 7.42
C GLY A 727 7.16 -54.12 8.21
N TYR A 728 8.07 -53.24 7.76
CA TYR A 728 8.24 -51.92 8.35
C TYR A 728 7.31 -50.90 7.70
N GLY A 729 6.86 -49.91 8.48
CA GLY A 729 5.99 -48.84 7.99
C GLY A 729 6.76 -47.84 7.11
N ILE A 730 6.10 -47.34 6.08
CA ILE A 730 6.68 -46.37 5.11
C ILE A 730 5.73 -45.20 4.80
N GLY A 731 4.54 -45.18 5.42
CA GLY A 731 3.58 -44.09 5.28
C GLY A 731 2.64 -44.01 6.47
N VAL A 732 2.32 -42.79 6.89
CA VAL A 732 1.44 -42.45 8.01
C VAL A 732 0.38 -41.45 7.55
N TYR A 733 -0.87 -41.71 7.94
CA TYR A 733 -1.96 -40.73 7.88
C TYR A 733 -2.29 -40.23 9.29
N TYR A 734 -2.46 -38.91 9.42
CA TYR A 734 -2.77 -38.25 10.67
C TYR A 734 -4.07 -37.45 10.59
N ASP A 735 -5.12 -38.00 11.24
CA ASP A 735 -6.43 -37.38 11.36
C ASP A 735 -6.43 -36.35 12.49
N THR A 736 -5.89 -35.16 12.23
CA THR A 736 -5.66 -34.11 13.23
C THR A 736 -6.95 -33.61 13.90
N ASP A 737 -6.90 -33.31 15.20
CA ASP A 737 -8.05 -32.80 15.98
C ASP A 737 -8.46 -31.38 15.56
N ASN A 738 -7.55 -30.59 14.98
CA ASN A 738 -7.77 -29.21 14.55
C ASN A 738 -6.85 -28.83 13.39
N GLY A 739 -7.27 -27.86 12.57
CA GLY A 739 -6.58 -27.44 11.35
C GLY A 739 -6.73 -28.47 10.22
N GLY A 740 -5.79 -28.47 9.27
CA GLY A 740 -5.78 -29.44 8.17
C GLY A 740 -5.19 -30.80 8.56
N LYS A 741 -5.51 -31.83 7.78
CA LYS A 741 -5.00 -33.20 7.93
C LYS A 741 -3.60 -33.32 7.37
N VAL A 742 -2.83 -34.30 7.85
CA VAL A 742 -1.45 -34.51 7.42
C VAL A 742 -1.24 -35.94 6.96
N MET A 743 -0.54 -36.11 5.83
CA MET A 743 -0.09 -37.40 5.32
C MET A 743 1.41 -37.32 5.03
N CYS A 744 2.13 -38.31 5.52
CA CYS A 744 3.58 -38.38 5.43
C CYS A 744 4.00 -39.73 4.90
N GLN A 745 4.87 -39.76 3.90
CA GLN A 745 5.40 -40.99 3.35
C GLN A 745 6.88 -40.88 3.01
N SER A 746 7.57 -42.01 3.15
CA SER A 746 9.01 -42.08 2.94
C SER A 746 9.42 -42.50 1.53
N TRP A 747 8.47 -42.57 0.62
CA TRP A 747 8.65 -43.05 -0.75
C TRP A 747 7.96 -42.09 -1.72
N GLU A 748 8.37 -42.10 -2.99
CA GLU A 748 7.93 -41.15 -4.01
C GLU A 748 6.63 -41.60 -4.68
N PHE A 749 5.60 -40.74 -4.73
CA PHE A 749 4.35 -41.00 -5.44
C PHE A 749 4.57 -41.49 -6.87
N GLY A 750 5.54 -40.90 -7.57
CA GLY A 750 5.91 -41.28 -8.93
C GLY A 750 6.42 -42.72 -9.07
N GLY A 751 6.94 -43.31 -7.99
CA GLY A 751 7.44 -44.69 -7.93
C GLY A 751 6.33 -45.73 -7.72
N PHE A 752 5.10 -45.33 -7.39
CA PHE A 752 3.98 -46.24 -7.18
C PHE A 752 3.64 -47.02 -8.46
N GLY A 753 3.76 -48.35 -8.43
CA GLY A 753 3.48 -49.21 -9.59
C GLY A 753 2.02 -49.61 -9.79
N GLY A 754 1.12 -49.18 -8.91
CA GLY A 754 -0.33 -49.36 -9.04
C GLY A 754 -0.99 -48.26 -9.89
N ASP A 755 -2.31 -48.13 -9.77
CA ASP A 755 -3.05 -47.05 -10.41
C ASP A 755 -2.91 -45.75 -9.60
N GLN A 756 -2.13 -44.79 -10.13
CA GLN A 756 -1.87 -43.50 -9.48
C GLN A 756 -3.12 -42.61 -9.40
N ASP A 757 -4.08 -42.76 -10.32
CA ASP A 757 -5.33 -42.00 -10.29
C ASP A 757 -6.22 -42.48 -9.12
N ASP A 758 -6.31 -43.81 -8.92
CA ASP A 758 -6.99 -44.42 -7.77
C ASP A 758 -6.30 -44.04 -6.45
N LEU A 759 -4.97 -44.08 -6.41
CA LEU A 759 -4.22 -43.68 -5.23
C LEU A 759 -4.50 -42.22 -4.85
N LEU A 760 -4.45 -41.30 -5.81
CA LEU A 760 -4.78 -39.90 -5.58
C LEU A 760 -6.22 -39.76 -5.07
N ALA A 761 -7.18 -40.45 -5.68
CA ALA A 761 -8.58 -40.44 -5.25
C ALA A 761 -8.76 -40.76 -3.76
N ARG A 762 -8.04 -41.80 -3.29
CA ARG A 762 -8.07 -42.24 -1.89
C ARG A 762 -7.43 -41.21 -0.97
N ILE A 763 -6.30 -40.62 -1.36
CA ILE A 763 -5.65 -39.55 -0.58
C ILE A 763 -6.58 -38.34 -0.44
N LEU A 764 -7.22 -37.91 -1.52
CA LEU A 764 -8.16 -36.78 -1.52
C LEU A 764 -9.38 -37.01 -0.63
N SER A 765 -9.83 -38.28 -0.51
CA SER A 765 -10.98 -38.63 0.33
C SER A 765 -10.79 -38.27 1.81
N VAL A 766 -9.53 -38.18 2.26
CA VAL A 766 -9.18 -37.84 3.65
C VAL A 766 -8.47 -36.50 3.81
N LEU A 767 -7.75 -36.02 2.78
CA LEU A 767 -7.12 -34.68 2.79
C LEU A 767 -8.07 -33.57 2.30
N GLY A 768 -9.37 -33.76 2.47
CA GLY A 768 -10.44 -32.81 2.15
C GLY A 768 -10.59 -32.58 0.65
N GLY A 769 -11.72 -32.98 0.08
CA GLY A 769 -12.05 -32.84 -1.35
C GLY A 769 -13.24 -33.73 -1.69
N ALA A 770 -14.01 -33.39 -2.74
CA ALA A 770 -14.88 -34.40 -3.33
C ALA A 770 -13.97 -35.49 -3.93
N PRO A 771 -14.21 -36.79 -3.68
CA PRO A 771 -13.50 -37.83 -4.42
C PRO A 771 -13.66 -37.54 -5.92
N PRO A 772 -12.66 -37.86 -6.75
CA PRO A 772 -12.72 -37.57 -8.17
C PRO A 772 -14.04 -38.05 -8.75
N VAL A 773 -14.65 -37.18 -9.55
CA VAL A 773 -15.82 -37.46 -10.37
C VAL A 773 -15.54 -38.73 -11.17
N GLY A 774 -16.04 -39.88 -10.70
CA GLY A 774 -16.11 -41.07 -11.52
C GLY A 774 -16.87 -40.74 -12.81
N PRO A 775 -16.62 -41.43 -13.94
CA PRO A 775 -17.25 -41.08 -15.20
C PRO A 775 -18.77 -41.12 -15.03
N THR A 776 -19.40 -39.98 -15.31
CA THR A 776 -20.86 -39.86 -15.19
C THR A 776 -21.54 -40.79 -16.19
N PHE A 777 -22.68 -41.34 -15.81
CA PHE A 777 -23.45 -42.25 -16.66
C PHE A 777 -24.95 -42.02 -16.53
N GLY A 778 -25.72 -42.69 -17.38
CA GLY A 778 -27.17 -42.80 -17.24
C GLY A 778 -27.56 -44.23 -16.90
N ARG A 779 -28.13 -44.46 -15.71
CA ARG A 779 -28.55 -45.79 -15.25
C ARG A 779 -29.62 -46.37 -16.16
N GLY A 780 -29.40 -47.61 -16.61
CA GLY A 780 -30.27 -48.33 -17.53
C GLY A 780 -29.85 -48.29 -19.00
N ASP A 781 -28.94 -47.41 -19.42
CA ASP A 781 -28.40 -47.34 -20.79
C ASP A 781 -27.18 -48.27 -20.94
N CYS A 782 -27.41 -49.58 -20.81
CA CYS A 782 -26.35 -50.58 -20.74
C CYS A 782 -25.54 -50.70 -22.05
N ASN A 783 -26.10 -50.30 -23.20
CA ASN A 783 -25.38 -50.33 -24.48
C ASN A 783 -24.66 -49.00 -24.80
N ALA A 784 -24.76 -48.00 -23.92
CA ALA A 784 -24.16 -46.68 -24.03
C ALA A 784 -24.52 -45.96 -25.35
N ASP A 785 -25.78 -46.05 -25.79
CA ASP A 785 -26.28 -45.37 -26.99
C ASP A 785 -26.97 -44.01 -26.72
N GLY A 786 -27.04 -43.62 -25.45
CA GLY A 786 -27.61 -42.37 -24.96
C GLY A 786 -29.12 -42.44 -24.73
N SER A 787 -29.75 -43.62 -24.82
CA SER A 787 -31.21 -43.76 -24.74
C SER A 787 -31.64 -45.05 -24.03
N PHE A 788 -32.32 -44.92 -22.89
CA PHE A 788 -32.94 -46.07 -22.22
C PHE A 788 -34.11 -46.67 -23.01
N ASN A 789 -33.91 -47.87 -23.56
CA ASN A 789 -34.87 -48.57 -24.38
C ASN A 789 -34.71 -50.10 -24.32
N ILE A 790 -35.43 -50.84 -25.18
CA ILE A 790 -35.36 -52.31 -25.17
C ILE A 790 -34.00 -52.85 -25.60
N ALA A 791 -33.21 -52.08 -26.34
CA ALA A 791 -31.87 -52.45 -26.78
C ALA A 791 -30.93 -52.69 -25.60
N ASP A 792 -31.07 -51.95 -24.50
CA ASP A 792 -30.27 -52.09 -23.27
C ASP A 792 -30.50 -53.44 -22.62
N ALA A 793 -31.77 -53.81 -22.42
CA ALA A 793 -32.13 -55.10 -21.86
C ALA A 793 -31.67 -56.27 -22.75
N ILE A 794 -31.73 -56.11 -24.08
CA ILE A 794 -31.24 -57.12 -25.02
C ILE A 794 -29.71 -57.23 -24.96
N PHE A 795 -29.01 -56.09 -24.90
CA PHE A 795 -27.56 -56.02 -24.83
C PHE A 795 -27.06 -56.69 -23.54
N LEU A 796 -27.67 -56.36 -22.40
CA LEU A 796 -27.38 -56.99 -21.12
C LEU A 796 -27.63 -58.51 -21.14
N LEU A 797 -28.80 -58.95 -21.62
CA LEU A 797 -29.10 -60.39 -21.70
C LEU A 797 -28.16 -61.13 -22.66
N ALA A 798 -27.70 -60.47 -23.73
CA ALA A 798 -26.72 -61.03 -24.65
C ALA A 798 -25.36 -61.20 -23.95
N ALA A 799 -24.91 -60.21 -23.18
CA ALA A 799 -23.70 -60.30 -22.36
C ALA A 799 -23.79 -61.43 -21.33
N LEU A 800 -24.91 -61.54 -20.61
CA LEU A 800 -25.10 -62.54 -19.55
C LEU A 800 -25.23 -63.98 -20.06
N PHE A 801 -25.91 -64.22 -21.19
CA PHE A 801 -26.33 -65.57 -21.59
C PHE A 801 -25.88 -66.02 -22.98
N SER A 802 -25.44 -65.10 -23.83
CA SER A 802 -25.17 -65.39 -25.26
C SER A 802 -23.74 -65.10 -25.69
N GLY A 803 -22.85 -64.74 -24.75
CA GLY A 803 -21.45 -64.40 -25.02
C GLY A 803 -21.28 -63.06 -25.76
N GLY A 804 -22.24 -62.14 -25.59
CA GLY A 804 -22.09 -60.75 -26.02
C GLY A 804 -21.01 -60.03 -25.22
N THR A 805 -20.47 -58.95 -25.79
CA THR A 805 -19.50 -58.10 -25.09
C THR A 805 -20.17 -57.45 -23.87
N PRO A 806 -19.54 -57.45 -22.68
CA PRO A 806 -19.99 -56.65 -21.55
C PRO A 806 -20.05 -55.15 -21.89
N GLY A 807 -20.91 -54.40 -21.20
CA GLY A 807 -20.95 -52.94 -21.30
C GLY A 807 -19.64 -52.32 -20.82
N THR A 808 -19.32 -51.13 -21.32
CA THR A 808 -18.14 -50.37 -20.89
C THR A 808 -18.34 -49.63 -19.57
N CYS A 809 -19.59 -49.53 -19.12
CA CYS A 809 -19.99 -48.97 -17.83
C CYS A 809 -20.87 -50.00 -17.14
N THR A 810 -20.40 -50.58 -16.04
CA THR A 810 -21.10 -51.64 -15.32
C THR A 810 -22.29 -51.05 -14.55
N ASP A 811 -22.14 -49.84 -14.02
CA ASP A 811 -23.21 -49.12 -13.30
C ASP A 811 -24.39 -48.73 -14.20
N ALA A 812 -24.13 -48.45 -15.48
CA ALA A 812 -25.20 -48.24 -16.46
C ALA A 812 -26.03 -49.52 -16.71
N CYS A 813 -25.43 -50.68 -16.50
CA CYS A 813 -26.07 -51.99 -16.65
C CYS A 813 -26.78 -52.48 -15.39
N ASP A 814 -26.43 -51.97 -14.20
CA ASP A 814 -27.17 -52.20 -12.95
C ASP A 814 -28.40 -51.29 -12.91
N SER A 815 -29.49 -51.77 -13.50
CA SER A 815 -30.72 -51.00 -13.68
C SER A 815 -31.54 -50.88 -12.39
N ASN A 816 -31.34 -51.81 -11.45
CA ASN A 816 -32.10 -51.85 -10.20
C ASN A 816 -31.29 -51.46 -8.96
N ASP A 817 -30.05 -51.01 -9.15
CA ASP A 817 -29.22 -50.34 -8.16
C ASP A 817 -28.98 -51.25 -6.93
N ASP A 818 -28.64 -52.52 -7.17
CA ASP A 818 -28.39 -53.50 -6.10
C ASP A 818 -26.92 -53.91 -5.91
N GLY A 819 -26.02 -53.27 -6.67
CA GLY A 819 -24.59 -53.50 -6.68
C GLY A 819 -24.17 -54.77 -7.41
N SER A 820 -25.03 -55.28 -8.31
CA SER A 820 -24.73 -56.51 -9.04
C SER A 820 -25.44 -56.62 -10.40
N VAL A 821 -24.67 -56.64 -11.48
CA VAL A 821 -25.23 -56.83 -12.84
C VAL A 821 -25.63 -58.29 -13.09
N ASN A 822 -26.94 -58.55 -13.11
CA ASN A 822 -27.51 -59.87 -13.30
C ASN A 822 -28.86 -59.84 -14.06
N ILE A 823 -29.64 -60.93 -13.99
CA ILE A 823 -30.93 -61.01 -14.71
C ILE A 823 -32.01 -60.10 -14.10
N ALA A 824 -31.87 -59.73 -12.82
CA ALA A 824 -32.77 -58.83 -12.12
C ALA A 824 -32.83 -57.46 -12.82
N ASP A 825 -31.70 -56.96 -13.30
CA ASP A 825 -31.58 -55.68 -14.01
C ASP A 825 -32.37 -55.67 -15.31
N ALA A 826 -32.23 -56.72 -16.12
CA ALA A 826 -32.99 -56.87 -17.35
C ALA A 826 -34.49 -56.96 -17.08
N ILE A 827 -34.89 -57.64 -15.99
CA ILE A 827 -36.30 -57.71 -15.57
C ILE A 827 -36.80 -56.32 -15.13
N TYR A 828 -36.00 -55.60 -14.36
CA TYR A 828 -36.30 -54.26 -13.87
C TYR A 828 -36.46 -53.26 -15.02
N ALA A 829 -35.50 -53.24 -15.95
CA ALA A 829 -35.54 -52.40 -17.15
C ALA A 829 -36.78 -52.69 -18.01
N LEU A 830 -37.10 -53.96 -18.28
CA LEU A 830 -38.28 -54.34 -19.04
C LEU A 830 -39.60 -54.03 -18.30
N ALA A 831 -39.61 -54.13 -16.97
CA ALA A 831 -40.75 -53.76 -16.16
C ALA A 831 -41.01 -52.24 -16.22
N ALA A 832 -39.96 -51.43 -16.14
CA ALA A 832 -40.02 -49.97 -16.31
C ALA A 832 -40.55 -49.59 -17.71
N LEU A 833 -40.05 -50.24 -18.77
CA LEU A 833 -40.42 -49.92 -20.15
C LEU A 833 -41.85 -50.35 -20.53
N PHE A 834 -42.33 -51.51 -20.06
CA PHE A 834 -43.55 -52.14 -20.61
C PHE A 834 -44.63 -52.46 -19.59
N SER A 835 -44.32 -52.52 -18.30
CA SER A 835 -45.24 -53.00 -17.26
C SER A 835 -45.63 -51.94 -16.23
N GLY A 836 -45.18 -50.69 -16.42
CA GLY A 836 -45.44 -49.58 -15.48
C GLY A 836 -44.67 -49.70 -14.17
N GLY A 837 -43.53 -50.40 -14.18
CA GLY A 837 -42.57 -50.39 -13.06
C GLY A 837 -41.92 -49.01 -12.88
N PRO A 838 -41.28 -48.77 -11.72
CA PRO A 838 -40.53 -47.54 -11.48
C PRO A 838 -39.36 -47.42 -12.50
N PRO A 839 -39.03 -46.21 -12.97
CA PRO A 839 -37.80 -46.00 -13.75
C PRO A 839 -36.55 -46.29 -12.90
N PRO A 840 -35.38 -46.55 -13.51
CA PRO A 840 -34.12 -46.61 -12.79
C PRO A 840 -33.89 -45.35 -11.93
N ALA A 841 -33.25 -45.54 -10.78
CA ALA A 841 -32.92 -44.47 -9.85
C ALA A 841 -31.92 -43.48 -10.47
N ASN A 842 -31.65 -42.38 -9.77
CA ASN A 842 -30.63 -41.44 -10.22
C ASN A 842 -29.24 -42.13 -10.19
N PRO A 843 -28.38 -41.93 -11.20
CA PRO A 843 -28.55 -41.01 -12.33
C PRO A 843 -29.52 -41.58 -13.38
N SER A 844 -30.67 -40.93 -13.56
CA SER A 844 -31.80 -41.55 -14.28
C SER A 844 -31.54 -41.60 -15.79
N PRO A 845 -32.20 -42.49 -16.54
CA PRO A 845 -32.16 -42.51 -18.00
C PRO A 845 -32.12 -41.14 -18.69
N GLY A 846 -31.05 -40.87 -19.44
CA GLY A 846 -30.88 -39.62 -20.19
C GLY A 846 -30.39 -38.41 -19.36
N THR A 847 -30.03 -38.62 -18.09
CA THR A 847 -29.34 -37.62 -17.25
C THR A 847 -27.99 -38.19 -16.85
N CYS A 848 -26.91 -37.51 -17.23
CA CYS A 848 -25.57 -37.86 -16.76
C CYS A 848 -25.42 -37.47 -15.29
N GLY A 849 -25.02 -38.42 -14.46
CA GLY A 849 -24.64 -38.20 -13.08
C GLY A 849 -23.80 -39.36 -12.55
N GLU A 850 -23.32 -39.22 -11.32
CA GLU A 850 -22.53 -40.23 -10.63
C GLU A 850 -23.43 -41.30 -10.00
N ASP A 851 -22.86 -42.45 -9.66
CA ASP A 851 -23.52 -43.38 -8.77
C ASP A 851 -23.58 -42.79 -7.36
N LEU A 852 -24.80 -42.55 -6.86
CA LEU A 852 -25.00 -42.02 -5.51
C LEU A 852 -25.07 -43.13 -4.46
N THR A 853 -24.94 -44.38 -4.87
CA THR A 853 -24.92 -45.56 -4.03
C THR A 853 -23.55 -46.22 -4.11
N THR A 854 -22.98 -46.55 -2.95
CA THR A 854 -21.65 -47.14 -2.87
C THR A 854 -21.76 -48.66 -3.01
N ASP A 855 -21.05 -49.24 -3.98
CA ASP A 855 -20.93 -50.69 -4.15
C ASP A 855 -19.58 -51.06 -4.83
N SER A 856 -19.46 -52.30 -5.31
CA SER A 856 -18.23 -52.83 -5.92
C SER A 856 -18.26 -52.87 -7.46
N ILE A 857 -19.29 -52.32 -8.09
CA ILE A 857 -19.35 -52.15 -9.54
C ILE A 857 -18.90 -50.74 -9.90
N ASP A 858 -18.36 -50.59 -11.10
CA ASP A 858 -17.80 -49.33 -11.58
C ASP A 858 -18.26 -48.98 -12.98
N CYS A 859 -18.00 -47.73 -13.35
CA CYS A 859 -18.14 -47.25 -14.70
C CYS A 859 -16.73 -47.00 -15.27
N ALA A 860 -16.23 -47.87 -16.14
CA ALA A 860 -14.91 -47.65 -16.75
C ALA A 860 -14.94 -46.58 -17.86
N SER A 861 -16.02 -46.54 -18.65
CA SER A 861 -16.28 -45.43 -19.58
C SER A 861 -17.74 -45.42 -20.08
N PHE A 862 -18.27 -44.22 -20.28
CA PHE A 862 -19.64 -44.03 -20.77
C PHE A 862 -19.73 -42.90 -21.80
N ALA A 863 -19.55 -43.24 -23.08
CA ALA A 863 -19.44 -42.27 -24.18
C ALA A 863 -20.59 -41.23 -24.30
N PRO A 864 -21.85 -41.53 -23.92
CA PRO A 864 -22.92 -40.52 -23.94
C PRO A 864 -22.77 -39.38 -22.93
N CYS A 865 -21.91 -39.55 -21.92
CA CYS A 865 -21.62 -38.54 -20.92
C CYS A 865 -20.16 -38.07 -21.07
N PRO A 866 -19.92 -36.80 -21.46
CA PRO A 866 -18.58 -36.28 -21.73
C PRO A 866 -17.74 -36.04 -20.49
#